data_AF-A0A409VMP5-F1
#
_entry.id   AF-A0A409VMP5-F1
#
_cell.length_a   1.000
_cell.length_b   1.000
_cell.length_c   1.000
_cell.angle_alpha   90.00
_cell.angle_beta   90.00
_cell.angle_gamma   90.00
#
_symmetry.space_group_name_H-M   'P 1'
#
loop_
_entity.id
_entity.type
_entity.pdbx_description
1 polymer ?
#
loop_
_entity_poly.entity_id
_entity_poly.type
_entity_poly.pdbx_seq_one_letter_code
_entity_poly.pdbx_strand_id
1 'polypeptide(L)'
;MSHPQPLGSGSLLQALLMATQLNATDLKKLSVPQLKLLCKEKTVTGYSKLNKDAIIAKLLDWQDKQRTPGAASNASTTLSSHRMQEAATQVHDAIRSSSRKPLDAQPRLSDASPHSSDLGAKAAATVGQAAPLKRPFCDAVAQNTQPDRPVKKRRIPSIPPDSLVSQSIQSALPQRLPLQISPTVNATIQQGTVASQVLKPLSVANGSLDKVPEPTRRVKGRFRPLLVTTETRLNAAPASAMHPTSNPSDETYISGYSDFTLEQQVSLRVISLPPSVAQRKHIPGLSVILSGITLEDLRSCSLVSRTFRYAAYVSAAHQLTRRFAGERLRHMFTRYSPKMFNYWPYLTSREQEMRTRRDTYEASFISHACKGLFVIDERMWYSPDHEKQTNIAVRFILTRLFFFLSTGQWHGGRERACATVLDAQEIITGEVWKIKYRSQASIQDMFVLESTCEVIGQAEITPGTPAIARSSDLRVDWAAYIESKLNAPRQASDVDNTRLLDNLHWPNHEEYSKGISKLWLKRTENEGTSGIVKRIVAQRYVLACVISNRQDLLGGDTLLRGQCSDLFYSISGSFRTANEMAQEFNGRPALVLPRDSKAKKVNLVLPAHHHVESVHFATSSGRSLHPALAVVQTPAREYYILRDNGMQVGCEEEGVAEVWREVIGCKADGSV
;
A
#
# COMPACT_ATOMS: atom_id res chain seq x y z
N MET A 1 2.64 -9.18 38.83
CA MET A 1 4.00 -9.37 38.28
C MET A 1 4.34 -10.84 38.36
N SER A 2 4.19 -11.55 37.25
CA SER A 2 4.56 -12.95 37.06
C SER A 2 4.74 -13.13 35.56
N HIS A 3 5.99 -13.08 35.11
CA HIS A 3 6.37 -13.29 33.70
C HIS A 3 6.16 -14.77 33.33
N PRO A 4 5.48 -15.09 32.21
CA PRO A 4 5.57 -16.40 31.62
C PRO A 4 6.84 -16.48 30.76
N GLN A 5 7.61 -17.55 30.93
CA GLN A 5 8.75 -17.88 30.07
C GLN A 5 8.26 -18.40 28.71
N PRO A 6 8.91 -18.05 27.59
CA PRO A 6 8.60 -18.61 26.29
C PRO A 6 9.30 -19.97 26.12
N LEU A 7 8.49 -21.02 25.93
CA LEU A 7 8.94 -22.34 25.48
C LEU A 7 9.48 -22.24 24.05
N GLY A 8 10.66 -22.82 23.83
CA GLY A 8 11.36 -22.83 22.55
C GLY A 8 10.64 -23.64 21.48
N SER A 9 10.09 -22.95 20.48
CA SER A 9 9.56 -23.50 19.24
C SER A 9 10.49 -23.20 18.07
N GLY A 10 11.73 -23.69 18.15
CA GLY A 10 12.74 -23.45 17.11
C GLY A 10 13.72 -24.61 16.97
N SER A 11 13.26 -25.77 16.45
CA SER A 11 14.18 -26.84 16.08
C SER A 11 13.64 -27.86 15.06
N LEU A 12 12.33 -27.95 14.81
CA LEU A 12 11.78 -28.96 13.90
C LEU A 12 11.66 -28.49 12.43
N LEU A 13 11.41 -27.20 12.20
CA LEU A 13 11.22 -26.65 10.84
C LEU A 13 12.52 -26.31 10.10
N GLN A 14 13.60 -26.04 10.84
CA GLN A 14 14.92 -25.85 10.25
C GLN A 14 15.54 -27.19 9.75
N ALA A 15 15.09 -28.32 10.32
CA ALA A 15 15.44 -29.65 9.84
C ALA A 15 14.63 -30.07 8.60
N LEU A 16 13.42 -29.52 8.39
CA LEU A 16 12.54 -29.92 7.28
C LEU A 16 12.90 -29.24 5.94
N LEU A 17 13.47 -28.02 5.95
CA LEU A 17 13.77 -27.24 4.74
C LEU A 17 15.22 -27.35 4.24
N MET A 18 16.13 -27.91 5.04
CA MET A 18 17.50 -28.25 4.60
C MET A 18 17.60 -29.62 3.90
N ALA A 19 16.51 -30.38 3.80
CA ALA A 19 16.58 -31.77 3.36
C ALA A 19 15.37 -32.25 2.54
N THR A 20 15.02 -31.57 1.44
CA THR A 20 14.51 -32.36 0.30
C THR A 20 15.72 -32.97 -0.39
N GLN A 21 16.22 -34.07 0.17
CA GLN A 21 17.21 -34.90 -0.53
C GLN A 21 16.57 -35.32 -1.85
N LEU A 22 17.19 -34.91 -2.96
CA LEU A 22 16.74 -35.33 -4.28
C LEU A 22 17.03 -36.82 -4.42
N ASN A 23 16.01 -37.66 -4.21
CA ASN A 23 16.14 -39.08 -4.39
C ASN A 23 16.29 -39.40 -5.88
N ALA A 24 17.13 -40.38 -6.22
CA ALA A 24 17.37 -40.82 -7.59
C ALA A 24 16.06 -41.18 -8.33
N THR A 25 15.06 -41.67 -7.60
CA THR A 25 13.72 -42.00 -8.12
C THR A 25 12.94 -40.77 -8.58
N ASP A 26 13.07 -39.63 -7.90
CA ASP A 26 12.35 -38.41 -8.27
C ASP A 26 13.05 -37.68 -9.42
N LEU A 27 14.39 -37.71 -9.44
CA LEU A 27 15.18 -37.22 -10.57
C LEU A 27 14.91 -38.00 -11.87
N LYS A 28 14.64 -39.32 -11.77
CA LYS A 28 14.26 -40.14 -12.93
C LYS A 28 12.90 -39.75 -13.54
N LYS A 29 11.98 -39.14 -12.78
CA LYS A 29 10.68 -38.67 -13.28
C LYS A 29 10.79 -37.39 -14.11
N LEU A 30 11.87 -36.63 -13.95
CA LEU A 30 12.06 -35.35 -14.63
C LEU A 30 12.54 -35.54 -16.08
N SER A 31 12.12 -34.64 -16.96
CA SER A 31 12.60 -34.56 -18.35
C SER A 31 14.03 -34.00 -18.42
N VAL A 32 14.75 -34.27 -19.52
CA VAL A 32 16.10 -33.73 -19.74
C VAL A 32 16.16 -32.19 -19.62
N PRO A 33 15.21 -31.41 -20.18
CA PRO A 33 15.18 -29.96 -19.98
C PRO A 33 15.04 -29.55 -18.50
N GLN A 34 14.18 -30.21 -17.72
CA GLN A 34 14.00 -29.93 -16.30
C GLN A 34 15.25 -30.26 -15.49
N LEU A 35 15.93 -31.38 -15.79
CA LEU A 35 17.19 -31.75 -15.15
C LEU A 35 18.32 -30.76 -15.48
N LYS A 36 18.38 -30.25 -16.73
CA LYS A 36 19.34 -29.21 -17.12
C LYS A 36 19.05 -27.87 -16.42
N LEU A 37 17.77 -27.53 -16.21
CA LEU A 37 17.37 -26.36 -15.43
C LEU A 37 17.82 -26.50 -13.97
N LEU A 38 17.61 -27.66 -13.35
CA LEU A 38 18.11 -27.98 -12.01
C LEU A 38 19.64 -27.88 -11.91
N CYS A 39 20.39 -28.41 -12.88
CA CYS A 39 21.85 -28.22 -12.91
C CYS A 39 22.26 -26.76 -13.00
N LYS A 40 21.52 -25.94 -13.77
CA LYS A 40 21.75 -24.50 -13.89
C LYS A 40 21.51 -23.79 -12.56
N GLU A 41 20.40 -24.09 -11.90
CA GLU A 41 20.04 -23.53 -10.58
C GLU A 41 21.04 -23.92 -9.49
N LYS A 42 21.53 -25.15 -9.50
CA LYS A 42 22.53 -25.66 -8.54
C LYS A 42 23.98 -25.33 -8.94
N THR A 43 24.19 -24.55 -10.00
CA THR A 43 25.52 -24.15 -10.51
C THR A 43 26.46 -25.33 -10.83
N VAL A 44 25.90 -26.50 -11.18
CA VAL A 44 26.67 -27.67 -11.63
C VAL A 44 27.20 -27.35 -13.02
N THR A 45 28.50 -27.47 -13.29
CA THR A 45 29.08 -27.15 -14.61
C THR A 45 29.19 -28.38 -15.51
N GLY A 46 29.26 -28.22 -16.83
CA GLY A 46 29.54 -29.32 -17.78
C GLY A 46 28.43 -30.38 -17.89
N TYR A 47 27.16 -30.01 -17.78
CA TYR A 47 25.99 -30.89 -17.93
C TYR A 47 25.34 -30.82 -19.32
N SER A 48 25.69 -29.82 -20.13
CA SER A 48 24.99 -29.49 -21.39
C SER A 48 25.01 -30.62 -22.43
N LYS A 49 26.06 -31.45 -22.44
CA LYS A 49 26.26 -32.57 -23.38
C LYS A 49 25.97 -33.95 -22.75
N LEU A 50 25.49 -33.99 -21.51
CA LEU A 50 25.22 -35.23 -20.81
C LEU A 50 23.82 -35.77 -21.19
N ASN A 51 23.70 -37.10 -21.27
CA ASN A 51 22.41 -37.77 -21.36
C ASN A 51 21.70 -37.74 -19.99
N LYS A 52 20.42 -38.15 -19.95
CA LYS A 52 19.58 -38.05 -18.75
C LYS A 52 20.24 -38.68 -17.51
N ASP A 53 20.73 -39.90 -17.62
CA ASP A 53 21.32 -40.64 -16.50
C ASP A 53 22.61 -39.99 -15.99
N ALA A 54 23.45 -39.45 -16.89
CA ALA A 54 24.66 -38.74 -16.50
C ALA A 54 24.36 -37.38 -15.82
N ILE A 55 23.26 -36.70 -16.19
CA ILE A 55 22.82 -35.49 -15.49
C ILE A 55 22.36 -35.83 -14.07
N ILE A 56 21.59 -36.91 -13.91
CA ILE A 56 21.13 -37.40 -12.59
C ILE A 56 22.32 -37.77 -11.72
N ALA A 57 23.28 -38.54 -12.23
CA ALA A 57 24.49 -38.91 -11.50
C ALA A 57 25.29 -37.70 -11.04
N LYS A 58 25.36 -36.65 -11.87
CA LYS A 58 26.08 -35.42 -11.56
C LYS A 58 25.39 -34.56 -10.49
N LEU A 59 24.06 -34.55 -10.47
CA LEU A 59 23.28 -33.91 -9.40
C LEU A 59 23.44 -34.64 -8.06
N LEU A 60 23.52 -35.98 -8.08
CA LEU A 60 23.78 -36.79 -6.88
C LEU A 60 25.22 -36.58 -6.35
N ASP A 61 26.23 -36.62 -7.22
CA ASP A 61 27.63 -36.33 -6.85
C ASP A 61 27.81 -34.92 -6.29
N TRP A 62 27.12 -33.93 -6.87
CA TRP A 62 27.09 -32.57 -6.31
C TRP A 62 26.48 -32.57 -4.91
N GLN A 63 25.40 -33.32 -4.68
CA GLN A 63 24.75 -33.42 -3.37
C GLN A 63 25.65 -34.09 -2.33
N ASP A 64 26.40 -35.14 -2.70
CA ASP A 64 27.34 -35.82 -1.81
C ASP A 64 28.56 -34.93 -1.47
N LYS A 65 29.03 -34.12 -2.42
CA LYS A 65 30.08 -33.11 -2.15
C LYS A 65 29.64 -32.05 -1.16
N GLN A 66 28.37 -31.63 -1.18
CA GLN A 66 27.83 -30.70 -0.18
C GLN A 66 27.71 -31.32 1.21
N ARG A 67 27.69 -32.66 1.33
CA ARG A 67 27.62 -33.38 2.62
C ARG A 67 28.95 -33.54 3.33
N THR A 68 30.07 -33.19 2.69
CA THR A 68 31.40 -33.41 3.27
C THR A 68 32.10 -32.09 3.64
N PRO A 69 31.64 -31.35 4.68
CA PRO A 69 32.41 -30.25 5.22
C PRO A 69 33.50 -30.79 6.17
N GLY A 70 34.72 -30.84 5.66
CA GLY A 70 35.97 -30.63 6.41
C GLY A 70 36.19 -31.41 7.72
N ALA A 71 36.74 -32.61 7.60
CA ALA A 71 37.55 -33.22 8.66
C ALA A 71 38.78 -33.89 8.03
N ALA A 72 39.85 -33.10 7.79
CA ALA A 72 41.26 -33.51 7.82
C ALA A 72 42.13 -32.50 7.07
N SER A 73 42.79 -31.61 7.81
CA SER A 73 44.18 -31.25 7.52
C SER A 73 44.81 -30.74 8.79
N ASN A 74 45.54 -31.61 9.48
CA ASN A 74 46.63 -31.26 10.39
C ASN A 74 47.48 -32.52 10.56
N ALA A 75 48.53 -32.62 9.75
CA ALA A 75 49.67 -33.48 10.00
C ALA A 75 50.77 -32.63 10.64
N SER A 76 51.18 -32.95 11.86
CA SER A 76 52.48 -32.59 12.41
C SER A 76 52.88 -33.58 13.50
N THR A 77 53.88 -34.38 13.15
CA THR A 77 55.14 -34.59 13.87
C THR A 77 55.09 -34.89 15.38
N THR A 78 55.40 -36.15 15.66
CA THR A 78 56.01 -36.73 16.86
C THR A 78 56.98 -35.81 17.63
N LEU A 79 56.80 -35.69 18.95
CA LEU A 79 57.86 -35.94 19.94
C LEU A 79 57.34 -36.05 21.38
N SER A 80 57.81 -37.13 22.01
CA SER A 80 57.85 -37.55 23.42
C SER A 80 57.69 -36.47 24.52
N SER A 81 56.87 -36.76 25.54
CA SER A 81 57.33 -37.20 26.88
C SER A 81 56.31 -36.90 27.99
N HIS A 82 55.87 -37.97 28.66
CA HIS A 82 55.62 -38.13 30.10
C HIS A 82 54.90 -37.05 30.96
N ARG A 83 53.79 -37.52 31.57
CA ARG A 83 53.65 -37.81 33.02
C ARG A 83 52.58 -36.99 33.78
N MET A 84 51.59 -37.78 34.26
CA MET A 84 50.79 -37.69 35.51
C MET A 84 50.00 -36.40 35.78
N GLN A 85 48.86 -36.39 36.47
CA GLN A 85 47.86 -37.33 36.98
C GLN A 85 46.95 -36.43 37.83
N GLU A 86 45.64 -36.74 37.91
CA GLU A 86 44.71 -36.49 39.04
C GLU A 86 44.69 -35.10 39.73
N ALA A 87 43.61 -34.51 40.22
CA ALA A 87 42.24 -34.85 40.55
C ALA A 87 41.77 -33.57 41.30
N ALA A 88 40.63 -32.98 40.94
CA ALA A 88 39.36 -33.13 41.64
C ALA A 88 39.14 -32.16 42.83
N THR A 89 37.85 -31.85 43.01
CA THR A 89 37.17 -31.29 44.19
C THR A 89 37.41 -29.79 44.48
N GLN A 90 36.46 -28.89 44.21
CA GLN A 90 35.09 -28.70 44.77
C GLN A 90 35.06 -27.67 45.92
N VAL A 91 34.13 -26.71 45.76
CA VAL A 91 33.18 -26.24 46.79
C VAL A 91 33.74 -25.30 47.90
N HIS A 92 33.33 -24.03 47.91
CA HIS A 92 32.21 -23.54 48.73
C HIS A 92 31.96 -22.02 48.57
N ASP A 93 30.71 -21.69 48.85
CA ASP A 93 30.02 -20.41 48.79
C ASP A 93 30.54 -19.27 49.68
N ALA A 94 29.99 -18.09 49.33
CA ALA A 94 29.31 -17.15 50.22
C ALA A 94 30.04 -15.89 50.71
N ILE A 95 29.50 -14.77 50.21
CA ILE A 95 29.09 -13.57 50.97
C ILE A 95 30.23 -12.73 51.59
N ARG A 96 30.46 -11.56 50.99
CA ARG A 96 30.52 -10.34 51.81
C ARG A 96 30.19 -9.07 51.03
N SER A 97 29.32 -8.30 51.67
CA SER A 97 28.82 -6.98 51.35
C SER A 97 29.82 -5.87 51.66
N SER A 98 29.44 -4.65 51.27
CA SER A 98 30.05 -3.34 51.60
C SER A 98 31.14 -2.92 50.61
N SER A 99 31.27 -1.68 50.16
CA SER A 99 30.84 -0.42 50.74
C SER A 99 30.81 0.68 49.67
N ARG A 100 29.95 1.66 49.89
CA ARG A 100 29.93 2.96 49.21
C ARG A 100 31.26 3.70 49.45
N LYS A 101 31.73 4.47 48.47
CA LYS A 101 31.82 5.95 48.60
C LYS A 101 32.19 6.66 47.26
N PRO A 102 31.77 7.93 47.11
CA PRO A 102 31.92 8.78 45.92
C PRO A 102 33.07 9.80 46.08
N LEU A 103 33.12 10.80 45.18
CA LEU A 103 34.01 11.99 45.11
C LEU A 103 35.26 11.76 44.23
N ASP A 104 35.75 12.67 43.39
CA ASP A 104 35.36 14.03 43.00
C ASP A 104 36.22 14.45 41.81
N ALA A 105 35.84 15.57 41.19
CA ALA A 105 36.70 16.58 40.57
C ALA A 105 37.48 16.27 39.27
N GLN A 106 37.10 17.00 38.21
CA GLN A 106 38.02 17.48 37.17
C GLN A 106 39.07 18.45 37.76
N PRO A 107 40.20 18.70 37.07
CA PRO A 107 40.27 19.89 36.20
C PRO A 107 41.13 19.75 34.92
N ARG A 108 40.62 20.35 33.83
CA ARG A 108 41.23 21.34 32.89
C ARG A 108 42.70 21.25 32.39
N LEU A 109 42.82 21.71 31.12
CA LEU A 109 43.95 22.41 30.43
C LEU A 109 45.10 21.48 29.95
N SER A 110 45.75 21.62 28.80
CA SER A 110 45.75 22.52 27.62
C SER A 110 46.65 21.86 26.55
N ASP A 111 46.72 22.48 25.36
CA ASP A 111 47.87 22.48 24.42
C ASP A 111 48.27 21.18 23.70
N ALA A 112 48.98 21.18 22.57
CA ALA A 112 49.08 22.04 21.40
C ALA A 112 50.01 21.31 20.40
N SER A 113 49.62 21.22 19.11
CA SER A 113 50.52 21.23 17.94
C SER A 113 51.55 20.06 17.79
N PRO A 114 52.40 20.04 16.74
CA PRO A 114 52.08 19.85 15.30
C PRO A 114 53.07 18.85 14.64
N HIS A 115 53.24 18.93 13.30
CA HIS A 115 54.24 18.30 12.39
C HIS A 115 53.72 17.10 11.57
N SER A 116 54.03 16.93 10.28
CA SER A 116 54.81 17.72 9.29
C SER A 116 54.69 17.07 7.91
N SER A 117 54.78 17.90 6.86
CA SER A 117 55.55 17.76 5.60
C SER A 117 55.38 16.51 4.71
N ASP A 118 54.98 16.56 3.43
CA ASP A 118 55.49 17.30 2.24
C ASP A 118 56.53 16.51 1.41
N LEU A 119 56.55 16.79 0.09
CA LEU A 119 57.42 16.33 -1.01
C LEU A 119 57.01 15.00 -1.69
N GLY A 120 56.98 14.83 -3.02
CA GLY A 120 57.43 15.58 -4.20
C GLY A 120 57.65 14.55 -5.33
N ALA A 121 56.90 14.60 -6.44
CA ALA A 121 57.28 15.11 -7.76
C ALA A 121 58.22 14.25 -8.65
N LYS A 122 57.78 14.11 -9.93
CA LYS A 122 58.50 13.82 -11.20
C LYS A 122 58.86 12.34 -11.52
N ALA A 123 58.96 11.88 -12.77
CA ALA A 123 58.55 12.27 -14.14
C ALA A 123 59.13 11.22 -15.12
N ALA A 124 58.75 11.32 -16.41
CA ALA A 124 59.31 10.70 -17.64
C ALA A 124 58.60 9.40 -18.12
N ALA A 125 57.77 9.47 -19.17
CA ALA A 125 58.05 9.58 -20.63
C ALA A 125 58.26 8.16 -21.25
N THR A 126 57.74 7.76 -22.42
CA THR A 126 58.01 8.29 -23.79
C THR A 126 57.19 7.41 -24.77
N VAL A 127 56.27 7.98 -25.57
CA VAL A 127 56.27 8.06 -27.06
C VAL A 127 55.53 6.97 -27.86
N GLY A 128 54.77 7.44 -28.86
CA GLY A 128 54.29 6.68 -30.02
C GLY A 128 53.29 7.47 -30.88
N GLN A 129 53.79 8.48 -31.61
CA GLN A 129 53.06 9.28 -32.62
C GLN A 129 52.70 8.45 -33.87
N ALA A 130 51.62 8.81 -34.57
CA ALA A 130 51.67 9.22 -36.00
C ALA A 130 50.27 9.56 -36.57
N ALA A 131 49.99 10.85 -36.66
CA ALA A 131 49.67 11.67 -37.85
C ALA A 131 48.68 11.21 -38.97
N PRO A 132 48.09 12.19 -39.69
CA PRO A 132 46.73 12.14 -40.26
C PRO A 132 46.70 12.15 -41.80
N LEU A 133 45.55 11.89 -42.45
CA LEU A 133 45.32 12.31 -43.85
C LEU A 133 43.82 12.41 -44.22
N LYS A 134 43.44 13.64 -44.59
CA LYS A 134 42.61 14.12 -45.70
C LYS A 134 41.36 13.34 -46.20
N ARG A 135 40.32 14.16 -46.38
CA ARG A 135 39.10 13.99 -47.20
C ARG A 135 39.35 13.35 -48.58
N PRO A 136 38.26 12.85 -49.20
CA PRO A 136 37.94 13.37 -50.53
C PRO A 136 36.48 13.81 -50.70
N PHE A 137 36.34 14.81 -51.55
CA PHE A 137 35.17 15.25 -52.29
C PHE A 137 34.89 14.26 -53.44
N CYS A 138 33.62 14.00 -53.78
CA CYS A 138 33.22 13.64 -55.14
C CYS A 138 31.83 14.21 -55.43
N ASP A 139 31.74 14.81 -56.61
CA ASP A 139 30.64 15.57 -57.18
C ASP A 139 29.57 14.70 -57.88
N ALA A 140 28.45 15.37 -58.17
CA ALA A 140 27.74 15.40 -59.46
C ALA A 140 26.72 14.30 -59.88
N VAL A 141 25.48 14.79 -59.97
CA VAL A 141 24.54 14.71 -61.11
C VAL A 141 23.79 13.39 -61.39
N ALA A 142 22.48 13.40 -61.10
CA ALA A 142 21.45 13.08 -62.10
C ALA A 142 20.12 13.76 -61.74
N GLN A 143 19.67 14.61 -62.64
CA GLN A 143 18.34 15.21 -62.70
C GLN A 143 17.30 14.12 -62.99
N ASN A 144 16.14 14.14 -62.32
CA ASN A 144 14.90 14.02 -63.07
C ASN A 144 13.70 14.62 -62.32
N THR A 145 12.80 15.11 -63.14
CA THR A 145 11.87 16.21 -62.94
C THR A 145 10.43 15.74 -62.74
N GLN A 146 9.70 16.50 -61.91
CA GLN A 146 8.25 16.84 -61.97
C GLN A 146 7.15 15.84 -61.55
N PRO A 147 5.90 16.31 -61.26
CA PRO A 147 5.47 17.65 -60.84
C PRO A 147 4.51 17.70 -59.62
N ASP A 148 4.39 18.94 -59.14
CA ASP A 148 3.54 19.48 -58.08
C ASP A 148 2.03 19.22 -58.17
N ARG A 149 1.40 19.13 -56.98
CA ARG A 149 -0.02 19.46 -56.74
C ARG A 149 -0.11 20.59 -55.69
N PRO A 150 -1.00 21.58 -55.87
CA PRO A 150 -0.96 22.83 -55.11
C PRO A 150 -1.62 22.71 -53.73
N VAL A 151 -0.90 23.14 -52.68
CA VAL A 151 -1.42 23.34 -51.33
C VAL A 151 -1.89 24.80 -51.18
N LYS A 152 -3.16 24.96 -50.79
CA LYS A 152 -3.82 26.24 -50.54
C LYS A 152 -3.20 26.98 -49.33
N LYS A 153 -2.67 28.17 -49.57
CA LYS A 153 -2.27 29.16 -48.54
C LYS A 153 -3.51 29.69 -47.81
N ARG A 154 -3.53 29.59 -46.48
CA ARG A 154 -4.50 30.26 -45.60
C ARG A 154 -3.82 31.47 -44.95
N ARG A 155 -4.43 32.64 -45.11
CA ARG A 155 -4.01 33.96 -44.60
C ARG A 155 -3.81 33.98 -43.08
N ILE A 156 -2.73 34.62 -42.64
CA ILE A 156 -2.49 35.08 -41.27
C ILE A 156 -2.93 36.57 -41.21
N PRO A 157 -3.70 37.02 -40.21
CA PRO A 157 -3.91 38.44 -39.97
C PRO A 157 -2.77 39.04 -39.15
N SER A 158 -2.29 40.19 -39.63
CA SER A 158 -1.31 41.09 -39.03
C SER A 158 -1.84 41.82 -37.79
N ILE A 159 -0.99 41.93 -36.76
CA ILE A 159 -1.18 42.76 -35.56
C ILE A 159 -0.35 44.05 -35.73
N PRO A 160 -0.87 45.25 -35.39
CA PRO A 160 -0.10 46.50 -35.43
C PRO A 160 0.65 46.77 -34.10
N PRO A 161 1.74 47.56 -34.13
CA PRO A 161 2.55 47.87 -32.96
C PRO A 161 2.16 49.21 -32.29
N ASP A 162 2.76 49.41 -31.12
CA ASP A 162 2.94 50.65 -30.33
C ASP A 162 1.84 51.08 -29.35
N SER A 163 2.17 50.98 -28.04
CA SER A 163 2.44 52.17 -27.22
C SER A 163 2.87 51.80 -25.79
N LEU A 164 4.08 52.25 -25.43
CA LEU A 164 4.51 52.44 -24.04
C LEU A 164 3.86 53.72 -23.49
N VAL A 165 3.46 53.75 -22.21
CA VAL A 165 3.70 54.83 -21.23
C VAL A 165 2.96 54.52 -19.91
N SER A 166 3.77 54.43 -18.86
CA SER A 166 3.60 54.72 -17.42
C SER A 166 2.20 54.95 -16.82
N GLN A 167 1.79 54.14 -15.84
CA GLN A 167 1.00 54.60 -14.67
C GLN A 167 1.28 53.79 -13.39
N SER A 168 1.88 54.49 -12.41
CA SER A 168 1.44 54.63 -11.01
C SER A 168 0.81 53.42 -10.29
N ILE A 169 1.55 52.87 -9.32
CA ILE A 169 1.04 51.98 -8.27
C ILE A 169 0.28 52.83 -7.23
N GLN A 170 -1.05 52.73 -7.21
CA GLN A 170 -1.86 53.09 -6.04
C GLN A 170 -2.55 51.84 -5.51
N SER A 171 -2.30 51.56 -4.23
CA SER A 171 -2.94 50.50 -3.46
C SER A 171 -4.41 50.83 -3.20
N ALA A 172 -5.32 49.98 -3.67
CA ALA A 172 -6.73 50.04 -3.26
C ALA A 172 -7.04 48.87 -2.30
N LEU A 173 -7.40 49.23 -1.07
CA LEU A 173 -8.06 48.35 -0.11
C LEU A 173 -9.38 47.80 -0.70
N PRO A 174 -9.75 46.54 -0.47
CA PRO A 174 -11.11 46.08 -0.72
C PRO A 174 -12.05 46.58 0.39
N GLN A 175 -13.02 47.41 -0.01
CA GLN A 175 -14.19 47.77 0.79
C GLN A 175 -15.01 46.52 1.13
N ARG A 176 -15.35 46.37 2.41
CA ARG A 176 -16.29 45.38 2.93
C ARG A 176 -17.71 45.74 2.52
N LEU A 177 -18.40 44.80 1.87
CA LEU A 177 -19.86 44.81 1.75
C LEU A 177 -20.51 44.27 3.05
N PRO A 178 -21.64 44.83 3.50
CA PRO A 178 -22.35 44.34 4.68
C PRO A 178 -23.16 43.08 4.35
N LEU A 179 -22.96 42.03 5.16
CA LEU A 179 -23.75 40.80 5.15
C LEU A 179 -25.16 41.08 5.71
N GLN A 180 -26.17 40.91 4.86
CA GLN A 180 -27.57 40.80 5.27
C GLN A 180 -27.79 39.47 6.01
N ILE A 181 -28.37 39.56 7.21
CA ILE A 181 -28.80 38.44 8.03
C ILE A 181 -30.20 38.03 7.57
N SER A 182 -30.35 36.79 7.09
CA SER A 182 -31.67 36.18 6.85
C SER A 182 -32.23 35.57 8.14
N PRO A 183 -33.53 35.73 8.44
CA PRO A 183 -34.13 35.15 9.63
C PRO A 183 -34.55 33.69 9.44
N THR A 184 -34.34 32.93 10.50
CA THR A 184 -34.71 31.54 10.75
C THR A 184 -36.23 31.33 10.61
N VAL A 185 -36.64 30.40 9.72
CA VAL A 185 -38.03 29.91 9.65
C VAL A 185 -38.15 28.68 10.54
N ASN A 186 -38.96 28.80 11.60
CA ASN A 186 -39.40 27.70 12.44
C ASN A 186 -40.53 26.94 11.72
N ALA A 187 -40.34 25.64 11.48
CA ALA A 187 -41.39 24.76 10.97
C ALA A 187 -42.15 24.12 12.14
N THR A 188 -43.39 24.56 12.33
CA THR A 188 -44.39 23.96 13.21
C THR A 188 -45.08 22.81 12.47
N ILE A 189 -44.98 21.59 13.01
CA ILE A 189 -45.69 20.41 12.49
C ILE A 189 -47.12 20.43 13.02
N GLN A 190 -48.11 20.56 12.12
CA GLN A 190 -49.51 20.28 12.41
C GLN A 190 -49.89 18.91 11.83
N GLN A 191 -50.50 18.08 12.67
CA GLN A 191 -51.15 16.83 12.32
C GLN A 191 -52.47 17.12 11.59
N GLY A 192 -52.69 16.46 10.46
CA GLY A 192 -53.94 16.52 9.70
C GLY A 192 -54.37 15.12 9.26
N THR A 193 -55.46 14.65 9.87
CA THR A 193 -56.20 13.43 9.61
C THR A 193 -56.94 13.54 8.27
N VAL A 194 -56.80 12.59 7.34
CA VAL A 194 -57.75 12.42 6.22
C VAL A 194 -58.00 10.94 5.94
N ALA A 195 -59.27 10.68 5.64
CA ALA A 195 -60.00 9.43 5.69
C ALA A 195 -59.71 8.40 4.58
N SER A 196 -60.06 7.16 4.92
CA SER A 196 -60.20 5.98 4.09
C SER A 196 -60.98 6.21 2.79
N GLN A 197 -60.47 5.68 1.67
CA GLN A 197 -61.32 5.15 0.62
C GLN A 197 -60.84 3.78 0.12
N VAL A 198 -61.85 2.93 0.01
CA VAL A 198 -61.88 1.51 -0.33
C VAL A 198 -61.77 1.34 -1.83
N LEU A 199 -60.88 0.47 -2.31
CA LEU A 199 -60.99 -0.12 -3.65
C LEU A 199 -60.68 -1.63 -3.62
N LYS A 200 -61.56 -2.37 -4.28
CA LYS A 200 -61.68 -3.84 -4.39
C LYS A 200 -60.51 -4.46 -5.15
N PRO A 201 -60.12 -5.72 -4.84
CA PRO A 201 -59.25 -6.50 -5.72
C PRO A 201 -60.07 -7.28 -6.76
N LEU A 202 -59.61 -7.23 -8.01
CA LEU A 202 -60.04 -8.10 -9.11
C LEU A 202 -59.31 -9.44 -9.01
N SER A 203 -60.11 -10.51 -8.97
CA SER A 203 -59.70 -11.90 -9.08
C SER A 203 -59.26 -12.23 -10.51
N VAL A 204 -58.10 -12.89 -10.65
CA VAL A 204 -57.69 -13.53 -11.90
C VAL A 204 -57.45 -15.01 -11.66
N ALA A 205 -57.96 -15.79 -12.60
CA ALA A 205 -58.29 -17.20 -12.53
C ALA A 205 -57.08 -18.15 -12.50
N ASN A 206 -57.35 -19.31 -11.88
CA ASN A 206 -56.54 -20.52 -11.92
C ASN A 206 -56.42 -21.06 -13.36
N GLY A 207 -55.17 -21.27 -13.79
CA GLY A 207 -54.82 -22.06 -14.97
C GLY A 207 -54.03 -23.28 -14.54
N SER A 208 -54.70 -24.44 -14.56
CA SER A 208 -54.11 -25.78 -14.56
C SER A 208 -53.39 -26.02 -15.89
N LEU A 209 -52.17 -26.58 -15.90
CA LEU A 209 -51.73 -27.54 -16.93
C LEU A 209 -50.39 -28.21 -16.57
N ASP A 210 -50.46 -29.54 -16.57
CA ASP A 210 -49.56 -30.54 -17.14
C ASP A 210 -48.14 -30.84 -16.62
N LYS A 211 -48.04 -32.13 -16.25
CA LYS A 211 -46.86 -32.96 -16.07
C LYS A 211 -46.05 -33.05 -17.36
N VAL A 212 -44.73 -32.88 -17.26
CA VAL A 212 -43.76 -33.23 -18.31
C VAL A 212 -42.59 -33.99 -17.66
N PRO A 213 -42.04 -35.04 -18.33
CA PRO A 213 -41.32 -36.11 -17.67
C PRO A 213 -39.82 -35.83 -17.47
N GLU A 214 -39.32 -36.56 -16.49
CA GLU A 214 -37.95 -36.70 -16.03
C GLU A 214 -36.98 -37.17 -17.15
N PRO A 215 -35.86 -36.47 -17.39
CA PRO A 215 -34.75 -37.03 -18.15
C PRO A 215 -33.64 -37.51 -17.22
N THR A 216 -33.29 -38.76 -17.46
CA THR A 216 -32.21 -39.54 -16.87
C THR A 216 -30.82 -38.92 -17.07
N ARG A 217 -29.95 -39.22 -16.08
CA ARG A 217 -28.47 -39.17 -16.08
C ARG A 217 -27.80 -37.93 -16.70
N ARG A 218 -27.34 -37.01 -15.84
CA ARG A 218 -26.29 -36.03 -16.16
C ARG A 218 -25.09 -36.13 -15.20
N VAL A 219 -23.92 -35.96 -15.82
CA VAL A 219 -22.56 -35.99 -15.26
C VAL A 219 -22.40 -34.99 -14.12
N LYS A 220 -21.81 -35.44 -13.00
CA LYS A 220 -21.38 -34.58 -11.87
C LYS A 220 -20.21 -33.70 -12.31
N GLY A 221 -20.29 -32.39 -12.08
CA GLY A 221 -19.11 -31.52 -12.12
C GLY A 221 -19.25 -30.12 -12.71
N ARG A 222 -20.45 -29.52 -12.82
CA ARG A 222 -20.57 -28.10 -13.18
C ARG A 222 -21.49 -27.35 -12.20
N PHE A 223 -20.97 -26.21 -11.77
CA PHE A 223 -21.40 -25.35 -10.67
C PHE A 223 -22.91 -25.10 -10.62
N ARG A 224 -23.51 -25.30 -9.43
CA ARG A 224 -24.79 -24.69 -9.09
C ARG A 224 -24.46 -23.31 -8.51
N PRO A 225 -24.86 -22.20 -9.15
CA PRO A 225 -24.69 -20.89 -8.53
C PRO A 225 -25.34 -20.93 -7.14
N LEU A 226 -24.68 -20.32 -6.14
CA LEU A 226 -25.22 -20.14 -4.80
C LEU A 226 -26.52 -19.33 -4.91
N LEU A 227 -27.62 -20.05 -5.11
CA LEU A 227 -28.96 -19.52 -4.95
C LEU A 227 -29.10 -19.29 -3.45
N VAL A 228 -29.02 -18.02 -3.05
CA VAL A 228 -29.48 -17.60 -1.73
C VAL A 228 -30.94 -18.01 -1.67
N THR A 229 -31.23 -19.06 -0.91
CA THR A 229 -32.58 -19.51 -0.64
C THR A 229 -33.25 -18.39 0.15
N THR A 230 -34.00 -17.54 -0.54
CA THR A 230 -34.93 -16.63 0.13
C THR A 230 -35.97 -17.52 0.77
N GLU A 231 -35.85 -17.78 2.07
CA GLU A 231 -36.88 -18.51 2.81
C GLU A 231 -38.16 -17.68 2.78
N THR A 232 -39.07 -18.06 1.87
CA THR A 232 -40.44 -17.58 1.86
C THR A 232 -41.11 -18.10 3.13
N ARG A 233 -41.11 -17.29 4.19
CA ARG A 233 -41.91 -17.52 5.40
C ARG A 233 -43.39 -17.57 4.99
N LEU A 234 -43.91 -18.78 4.81
CA LEU A 234 -45.34 -19.02 4.70
C LEU A 234 -45.96 -18.92 6.09
N ASN A 235 -46.86 -17.94 6.23
CA ASN A 235 -47.88 -17.72 7.25
C ASN A 235 -48.01 -18.81 8.33
N ALA A 236 -47.44 -18.53 9.50
CA ALA A 236 -47.87 -19.10 10.77
C ALA A 236 -48.46 -17.98 11.65
N ALA A 237 -49.53 -18.32 12.36
CA ALA A 237 -50.42 -17.48 13.16
C ALA A 237 -49.72 -16.53 14.17
N PRO A 238 -50.41 -15.45 14.65
CA PRO A 238 -49.79 -14.41 15.45
C PRO A 238 -49.58 -14.90 16.89
N ALA A 239 -48.40 -15.44 17.18
CA ALA A 239 -47.91 -15.57 18.54
C ALA A 239 -46.99 -14.38 18.86
N SER A 240 -47.27 -13.71 19.98
CA SER A 240 -46.60 -12.52 20.51
C SER A 240 -45.11 -12.42 20.16
N ALA A 241 -44.78 -11.40 19.38
CA ALA A 241 -43.44 -11.06 18.98
C ALA A 241 -42.61 -10.56 20.18
N MET A 242 -41.82 -11.46 20.79
CA MET A 242 -40.56 -11.05 21.39
C MET A 242 -39.61 -10.72 20.24
N HIS A 243 -39.40 -9.42 19.99
CA HIS A 243 -38.33 -8.97 19.11
C HIS A 243 -37.00 -9.53 19.62
N PRO A 244 -36.24 -10.30 18.83
CA PRO A 244 -34.85 -10.55 19.17
C PRO A 244 -34.14 -9.21 19.12
N THR A 245 -33.73 -8.71 20.28
CA THR A 245 -32.79 -7.60 20.40
C THR A 245 -31.48 -8.05 19.76
N SER A 246 -31.33 -7.84 18.45
CA SER A 246 -30.07 -7.96 17.75
C SER A 246 -29.11 -6.96 18.38
N ASN A 247 -28.08 -7.46 19.06
CA ASN A 247 -27.08 -6.61 19.70
C ASN A 247 -26.43 -5.71 18.63
N PRO A 248 -26.31 -4.39 18.87
CA PRO A 248 -25.66 -3.44 17.95
C PRO A 248 -24.14 -3.69 17.75
N SER A 249 -23.58 -4.77 18.29
CA SER A 249 -22.18 -5.15 18.13
C SER A 249 -21.82 -5.70 16.75
N ASP A 250 -22.78 -6.24 15.98
CA ASP A 250 -22.47 -6.92 14.71
C ASP A 250 -22.28 -5.96 13.51
N GLU A 251 -22.93 -4.80 13.47
CA GLU A 251 -22.72 -3.84 12.37
C GLU A 251 -21.31 -3.23 12.36
N THR A 252 -20.64 -3.21 13.52
CA THR A 252 -19.28 -2.63 13.64
C THR A 252 -18.23 -3.48 12.90
N TYR A 253 -18.46 -4.78 12.73
CA TYR A 253 -17.54 -5.69 12.04
C TYR A 253 -17.54 -5.56 10.52
N ILE A 254 -18.54 -4.89 9.95
CA ILE A 254 -18.67 -4.74 8.49
C ILE A 254 -17.88 -3.52 7.98
N SER A 255 -17.54 -2.57 8.85
CA SER A 255 -16.65 -1.46 8.49
C SER A 255 -15.30 -2.02 8.04
N GLY A 256 -14.83 -1.60 6.86
CA GLY A 256 -13.69 -2.18 6.14
C GLY A 256 -12.55 -2.59 7.07
N TYR A 257 -12.07 -3.83 6.89
CA TYR A 257 -10.90 -4.31 7.60
C TYR A 257 -9.75 -3.30 7.41
N SER A 258 -9.10 -2.89 8.50
CA SER A 258 -8.09 -1.80 8.53
C SER A 258 -8.51 -0.39 8.07
N ASP A 259 -9.75 -0.14 7.64
CA ASP A 259 -10.22 1.21 7.36
C ASP A 259 -10.58 1.88 8.70
N PHE A 260 -9.65 2.68 9.23
CA PHE A 260 -9.88 3.39 10.49
C PHE A 260 -11.08 4.33 10.36
N THR A 261 -11.88 4.41 11.43
CA THR A 261 -13.09 5.24 11.47
C THR A 261 -12.77 6.68 11.09
N LEU A 262 -13.66 7.27 10.29
CA LEU A 262 -13.58 8.67 9.89
C LEU A 262 -13.58 9.59 11.11
N GLU A 263 -13.02 10.79 10.92
CA GLU A 263 -12.93 11.81 11.95
C GLU A 263 -14.31 12.08 12.57
N GLN A 264 -14.42 11.84 13.88
CA GLN A 264 -15.64 12.20 14.61
C GLN A 264 -15.76 13.72 14.62
N GLN A 265 -16.90 14.25 14.15
CA GLN A 265 -17.13 15.68 14.14
C GLN A 265 -17.13 16.24 15.57
N VAL A 266 -16.10 17.02 15.91
CA VAL A 266 -15.99 17.65 17.23
C VAL A 266 -16.63 19.03 17.20
N SER A 267 -17.60 19.26 18.09
CA SER A 267 -18.18 20.59 18.30
C SER A 267 -17.29 21.42 19.25
N LEU A 268 -16.74 22.53 18.74
CA LEU A 268 -15.95 23.47 19.53
C LEU A 268 -16.83 24.55 20.14
N ARG A 269 -16.57 24.88 21.41
CA ARG A 269 -17.26 25.96 22.12
C ARG A 269 -16.34 27.18 22.27
N VAL A 270 -16.92 28.37 22.21
CA VAL A 270 -16.20 29.61 22.54
C VAL A 270 -15.80 29.57 24.02
N ILE A 271 -14.58 30.00 24.33
CA ILE A 271 -14.11 30.11 25.71
C ILE A 271 -14.92 31.21 26.40
N SER A 272 -15.71 30.82 27.42
CA SER A 272 -16.48 31.78 28.20
C SER A 272 -15.56 32.63 29.09
N LEU A 273 -15.97 33.88 29.34
CA LEU A 273 -15.33 34.78 30.29
C LEU A 273 -13.83 35.03 30.01
N PRO A 274 -13.45 35.63 28.86
CA PRO A 274 -12.06 36.00 28.61
C PRO A 274 -11.57 37.04 29.63
N PRO A 275 -10.32 36.99 30.11
CA PRO A 275 -9.81 37.94 31.10
C PRO A 275 -9.77 39.37 30.55
N SER A 276 -9.50 40.34 31.42
CA SER A 276 -9.38 41.75 31.02
C SER A 276 -8.29 41.93 29.95
N VAL A 277 -8.42 42.96 29.10
CA VAL A 277 -7.47 43.22 27.99
C VAL A 277 -6.03 43.34 28.50
N ALA A 278 -5.82 44.01 29.64
CA ALA A 278 -4.51 44.13 30.26
C ALA A 278 -3.88 42.78 30.67
N GLN A 279 -4.70 41.82 31.11
CA GLN A 279 -4.24 40.47 31.48
C GLN A 279 -3.96 39.58 30.26
N ARG A 280 -4.60 39.85 29.12
CA ARG A 280 -4.43 39.03 27.90
C ARG A 280 -3.00 39.03 27.35
N LYS A 281 -2.19 40.04 27.67
CA LYS A 281 -0.77 40.11 27.26
C LYS A 281 0.07 38.95 27.80
N HIS A 282 -0.32 38.36 28.94
CA HIS A 282 0.39 37.24 29.55
C HIS A 282 -0.08 35.87 29.05
N ILE A 283 -1.22 35.82 28.37
CA ILE A 283 -1.84 34.55 27.95
C ILE A 283 -0.93 33.75 27.02
N PRO A 284 -0.30 34.30 25.97
CA PRO A 284 0.55 33.50 25.08
C PRO A 284 1.69 32.79 25.83
N GLY A 285 2.39 33.50 26.72
CA GLY A 285 3.47 32.92 27.51
C GLY A 285 2.98 31.83 28.47
N LEU A 286 1.91 32.10 29.21
CA LEU A 286 1.30 31.13 30.12
C LEU A 286 0.79 29.90 29.37
N SER A 287 0.13 30.07 28.22
CA SER A 287 -0.40 28.95 27.43
C SER A 287 0.69 28.03 26.89
N VAL A 288 1.88 28.56 26.54
CA VAL A 288 3.04 27.74 26.17
C VAL A 288 3.54 26.94 27.36
N ILE A 289 3.71 27.57 28.53
CA ILE A 289 4.15 26.88 29.76
C ILE A 289 3.15 25.78 30.14
N LEU A 290 1.86 26.12 30.16
CA LEU A 290 0.77 25.19 30.50
C LEU A 290 0.57 24.09 29.44
N SER A 291 1.16 24.19 28.25
CA SER A 291 1.12 23.10 27.26
C SER A 291 2.10 21.96 27.57
N GLY A 292 3.02 22.18 28.51
CA GLY A 292 4.02 21.21 28.96
C GLY A 292 3.67 20.47 30.24
N ILE A 293 2.57 20.82 30.93
CA ILE A 293 2.18 20.22 32.20
C ILE A 293 1.17 19.10 32.03
N THR A 294 1.01 18.26 33.07
CA THR A 294 0.04 17.15 33.06
C THR A 294 -1.39 17.69 33.08
N LEU A 295 -2.37 16.88 32.63
CA LEU A 295 -3.78 17.27 32.67
C LEU A 295 -4.29 17.49 34.10
N GLU A 296 -3.74 16.77 35.07
CA GLU A 296 -4.06 16.90 36.48
C GLU A 296 -3.59 18.25 37.04
N ASP A 297 -2.33 18.60 36.80
CA ASP A 297 -1.78 19.89 37.19
C ASP A 297 -2.50 21.04 36.48
N LEU A 298 -2.86 20.86 35.21
CA LEU A 298 -3.60 21.85 34.45
C LEU A 298 -4.97 22.15 35.05
N ARG A 299 -5.66 21.13 35.58
CA ARG A 299 -6.93 21.32 36.29
C ARG A 299 -6.70 22.21 37.52
N SER A 300 -5.68 21.93 38.33
CA SER A 300 -5.30 22.76 39.48
C SER A 300 -4.94 24.19 39.06
N CYS A 301 -4.11 24.36 38.03
CA CYS A 301 -3.76 25.67 37.47
C CYS A 301 -4.99 26.45 37.01
N SER A 302 -5.99 25.80 36.42
CA SER A 302 -7.22 26.45 35.93
C SER A 302 -8.10 27.04 37.04
N LEU A 303 -7.88 26.63 38.29
CA LEU A 303 -8.58 27.14 39.47
C LEU A 303 -7.92 28.39 40.06
N VAL A 304 -6.65 28.65 39.76
CA VAL A 304 -5.86 29.75 40.35
C VAL A 304 -6.44 31.12 40.03
N SER A 305 -6.78 31.38 38.76
CA SER A 305 -7.37 32.67 38.35
C SER A 305 -8.04 32.57 36.99
N ARG A 306 -8.83 33.59 36.63
CA ARG A 306 -9.44 33.72 35.28
C ARG A 306 -8.37 33.75 34.18
N THR A 307 -7.23 34.38 34.42
CA THR A 307 -6.09 34.42 33.48
C THR A 307 -5.51 33.03 33.27
N PHE A 308 -5.23 32.28 34.34
CA PHE A 308 -4.72 30.91 34.24
C PHE A 308 -5.72 29.96 33.58
N ARG A 309 -7.01 30.07 33.92
CA ARG A 309 -8.07 29.29 33.27
C ARG A 309 -8.11 29.53 31.77
N TYR A 310 -8.08 30.78 31.35
CA TYR A 310 -8.06 31.13 29.94
C TYR A 310 -6.80 30.64 29.24
N ALA A 311 -5.64 30.80 29.89
CA ALA A 311 -4.37 30.29 29.37
C ALA A 311 -4.37 28.76 29.24
N ALA A 312 -5.00 28.04 30.19
CA ALA A 312 -5.18 26.60 30.14
C ALA A 312 -6.06 26.17 28.95
N TYR A 313 -7.15 26.88 28.65
CA TYR A 313 -7.94 26.60 27.45
C TYR A 313 -7.14 26.81 26.15
N VAL A 314 -6.38 27.91 26.06
CA VAL A 314 -5.55 28.21 24.88
C VAL A 314 -4.34 27.26 24.76
N SER A 315 -3.87 26.67 25.87
CA SER A 315 -2.75 25.73 25.85
C SER A 315 -2.99 24.48 24.99
N ALA A 316 -4.24 24.05 24.82
CA ALA A 316 -4.60 22.93 23.92
C ALA A 316 -4.18 23.20 22.48
N ALA A 317 -4.31 24.45 22.00
CA ALA A 317 -3.88 24.83 20.66
C ALA A 317 -2.35 24.67 20.50
N HIS A 318 -1.56 25.01 21.52
CA HIS A 318 -0.11 24.79 21.49
C HIS A 318 0.25 23.30 21.51
N GLN A 319 -0.46 22.48 22.29
CA GLN A 319 -0.25 21.02 22.27
C GLN A 319 -0.56 20.42 20.90
N LEU A 320 -1.66 20.86 20.27
CA LEU A 320 -2.03 20.48 18.92
C LEU A 320 -0.96 20.89 17.91
N THR A 321 -0.47 22.13 17.95
CA THR A 321 0.60 22.59 17.05
C THR A 321 1.90 21.80 17.22
N ARG A 322 2.22 21.34 18.44
CA ARG A 322 3.43 20.55 18.68
C ARG A 322 3.31 19.10 18.22
N ARG A 323 2.17 18.45 18.48
CA ARG A 323 2.00 16.99 18.32
C ARG A 323 1.21 16.58 17.07
N PHE A 324 0.32 17.45 16.60
CA PHE A 324 -0.63 17.19 15.53
C PHE A 324 -0.52 18.24 14.40
N ALA A 325 0.69 18.73 14.15
CA ALA A 325 0.95 19.69 13.07
C ALA A 325 0.65 19.07 11.70
N GLY A 326 -0.19 19.73 10.91
CA GLY A 326 -0.52 19.33 9.56
C GLY A 326 -1.73 20.08 9.00
N GLU A 327 -2.14 19.69 7.80
CA GLU A 327 -3.23 20.32 7.05
C GLU A 327 -4.57 20.29 7.81
N ARG A 328 -4.90 19.18 8.47
CA ARG A 328 -6.16 19.04 9.22
C ARG A 328 -6.25 20.06 10.35
N LEU A 329 -5.17 20.24 11.10
CA LEU A 329 -5.11 21.23 12.17
C LEU A 329 -5.19 22.66 11.60
N ARG A 330 -4.51 22.92 10.48
CA ARG A 330 -4.53 24.23 9.81
C ARG A 330 -5.95 24.60 9.35
N HIS A 331 -6.69 23.64 8.79
CA HIS A 331 -8.09 23.82 8.42
C HIS A 331 -8.96 24.16 9.64
N MET A 332 -8.78 23.44 10.76
CA MET A 332 -9.48 23.74 12.01
C MET A 332 -9.16 25.15 12.53
N PHE A 333 -7.88 25.57 12.53
CA PHE A 333 -7.47 26.91 12.96
C PHE A 333 -7.97 28.02 12.04
N THR A 334 -8.18 27.72 10.76
CA THR A 334 -8.78 28.65 9.79
C THR A 334 -10.27 28.85 10.08
N ARG A 335 -10.97 27.77 10.44
CA ARG A 335 -12.41 27.81 10.76
C ARG A 335 -12.71 28.37 12.15
N TYR A 336 -11.86 28.09 13.13
CA TYR A 336 -12.05 28.47 14.52
C TYR A 336 -10.78 29.13 15.07
N SER A 337 -10.89 30.36 15.56
CA SER A 337 -9.71 31.05 16.10
C SER A 337 -9.11 30.30 17.29
N PRO A 338 -7.81 29.93 17.28
CA PRO A 338 -7.15 29.22 18.39
C PRO A 338 -7.10 30.03 19.69
N LYS A 339 -7.32 31.35 19.60
CA LYS A 339 -7.33 32.25 20.75
C LYS A 339 -8.70 32.33 21.44
N MET A 340 -9.79 31.96 20.77
CA MET A 340 -11.17 32.21 21.23
C MET A 340 -11.97 30.94 21.48
N PHE A 341 -11.57 29.80 20.90
CA PHE A 341 -12.29 28.54 21.03
C PHE A 341 -11.55 27.56 21.93
N ASN A 342 -12.32 26.74 22.66
CA ASN A 342 -11.78 25.69 23.51
C ASN A 342 -11.43 24.47 22.65
N TYR A 343 -10.13 24.23 22.44
CA TYR A 343 -9.62 23.13 21.62
C TYR A 343 -9.42 21.81 22.38
N TRP A 344 -9.67 21.75 23.70
CA TRP A 344 -9.53 20.52 24.47
C TRP A 344 -10.34 19.34 23.94
N PRO A 345 -11.64 19.49 23.56
CA PRO A 345 -12.40 18.39 22.98
C PRO A 345 -11.76 17.84 21.69
N TYR A 346 -11.17 18.73 20.86
CA TYR A 346 -10.49 18.31 19.64
C TYR A 346 -9.17 17.61 19.94
N LEU A 347 -8.36 18.13 20.86
CA LEU A 347 -7.13 17.47 21.29
C LEU A 347 -7.40 16.07 21.82
N THR A 348 -8.37 15.89 22.72
CA THR A 348 -8.73 14.58 23.26
C THR A 348 -9.24 13.63 22.17
N SER A 349 -10.07 14.12 21.25
CA SER A 349 -10.51 13.34 20.09
C SER A 349 -9.34 12.85 19.23
N ARG A 350 -8.36 13.71 18.94
CA ARG A 350 -7.18 13.35 18.13
C ARG A 350 -6.24 12.38 18.86
N GLU A 351 -6.11 12.49 20.17
CA GLU A 351 -5.37 11.52 20.99
C GLU A 351 -6.06 10.15 21.02
N GLN A 352 -7.39 10.13 21.14
CA GLN A 352 -8.18 8.91 21.08
C GLN A 352 -8.09 8.26 19.69
N GLU A 353 -8.26 9.04 18.62
CA GLU A 353 -8.11 8.58 17.23
C GLU A 353 -6.77 7.88 17.03
N MET A 354 -5.67 8.51 17.44
CA MET A 354 -4.32 7.90 17.34
C MET A 354 -4.21 6.59 18.11
N ARG A 355 -4.65 6.56 19.38
CA ARG A 355 -4.59 5.33 20.20
C ARG A 355 -5.41 4.22 19.55
N THR A 356 -6.67 4.49 19.20
CA THR A 356 -7.55 3.50 18.56
C THR A 356 -6.93 2.95 17.28
N ARG A 357 -6.32 3.78 16.43
CA ARG A 357 -5.64 3.32 15.22
C ARG A 357 -4.46 2.42 15.51
N ARG A 358 -3.62 2.83 16.46
CA ARG A 358 -2.44 2.06 16.87
C ARG A 358 -2.86 0.72 17.45
N ASP A 359 -3.79 0.72 18.40
CA ASP A 359 -4.30 -0.49 19.06
C ASP A 359 -4.92 -1.45 18.03
N THR A 360 -5.70 -0.92 17.08
CA THR A 360 -6.30 -1.71 15.99
C THR A 360 -5.23 -2.33 15.09
N TYR A 361 -4.20 -1.58 14.71
CA TYR A 361 -3.08 -2.12 13.93
C TYR A 361 -2.30 -3.17 14.73
N GLU A 362 -1.95 -2.87 15.97
CA GLU A 362 -1.18 -3.76 16.84
C GLU A 362 -1.91 -5.09 17.09
N ALA A 363 -3.25 -5.06 17.18
CA ALA A 363 -4.10 -6.25 17.28
C ALA A 363 -4.27 -7.02 15.96
N SER A 364 -3.98 -6.40 14.80
CA SER A 364 -4.16 -7.04 13.48
C SER A 364 -3.06 -8.06 13.16
N PHE A 365 -3.33 -9.00 12.25
CA PHE A 365 -2.30 -9.93 11.77
C PHE A 365 -1.13 -9.21 11.08
N ILE A 366 -1.37 -8.02 10.52
CA ILE A 366 -0.36 -7.23 9.79
C ILE A 366 0.77 -6.82 10.74
N SER A 367 0.46 -6.31 11.93
CA SER A 367 1.48 -5.96 12.94
C SER A 367 2.34 -7.16 13.33
N HIS A 368 1.70 -8.31 13.57
CA HIS A 368 2.37 -9.55 13.94
C HIS A 368 3.29 -10.06 12.82
N ALA A 369 2.77 -10.12 11.59
CA ALA A 369 3.50 -10.58 10.42
C ALA A 369 4.63 -9.63 10.00
N CYS A 370 4.48 -8.32 10.24
CA CYS A 370 5.46 -7.31 9.87
C CYS A 370 6.46 -6.98 10.98
N LYS A 371 6.38 -7.65 12.15
CA LYS A 371 7.23 -7.35 13.30
C LYS A 371 8.71 -7.47 12.94
N GLY A 372 9.42 -6.35 12.99
CA GLY A 372 10.84 -6.25 12.64
C GLY A 372 11.14 -6.13 11.13
N LEU A 373 10.13 -6.18 10.27
CA LEU A 373 10.27 -6.01 8.82
C LEU A 373 9.89 -4.59 8.37
N PHE A 374 8.75 -4.11 8.85
CA PHE A 374 8.20 -2.80 8.47
C PHE A 374 7.77 -2.02 9.70
N VAL A 375 8.00 -0.71 9.67
CA VAL A 375 7.61 0.23 10.73
C VAL A 375 6.85 1.39 10.12
N ILE A 376 5.82 1.85 10.81
CA ILE A 376 5.11 3.10 10.48
C ILE A 376 5.67 4.18 11.39
N ASP A 377 6.13 5.30 10.82
CA ASP A 377 6.63 6.44 11.59
C ASP A 377 5.56 6.93 12.59
N GLU A 378 5.99 7.32 13.80
CA GLU A 378 5.09 7.71 14.87
C GLU A 378 4.13 8.84 14.44
N ARG A 379 4.61 9.76 13.59
CA ARG A 379 3.81 10.87 13.08
C ARG A 379 2.61 10.43 12.24
N MET A 380 2.71 9.28 11.56
CA MET A 380 1.68 8.77 10.67
C MET A 380 0.44 8.29 11.42
N TRP A 381 0.55 7.88 12.69
CA TRP A 381 -0.60 7.49 13.52
C TRP A 381 -1.54 8.67 13.78
N TYR A 382 -1.01 9.89 13.75
CA TYR A 382 -1.82 11.09 13.88
C TYR A 382 -2.59 11.41 12.60
N SER A 383 -2.14 10.95 11.41
CA SER A 383 -2.66 11.39 10.11
C SER A 383 -2.74 12.93 10.04
N PRO A 384 -1.59 13.63 10.06
CA PRO A 384 -1.53 15.08 10.18
C PRO A 384 -2.23 15.83 9.05
N ASP A 385 -2.16 15.31 7.82
CA ASP A 385 -2.55 16.04 6.61
C ASP A 385 -3.83 15.49 5.97
N HIS A 386 -4.06 14.18 6.07
CA HIS A 386 -5.27 13.55 5.52
C HIS A 386 -5.70 12.36 6.38
N GLU A 387 -7.00 12.20 6.62
CA GLU A 387 -7.57 11.11 7.44
C GLU A 387 -7.20 9.68 7.00
N LYS A 388 -6.82 9.46 5.73
CA LYS A 388 -6.47 8.16 5.16
C LYS A 388 -4.98 7.86 5.24
N GLN A 389 -4.13 8.79 5.70
CA GLN A 389 -2.66 8.61 5.70
C GLN A 389 -2.24 7.31 6.39
N THR A 390 -2.80 7.03 7.57
CA THR A 390 -2.51 5.78 8.28
C THR A 390 -3.06 4.55 7.53
N ASN A 391 -4.27 4.60 6.96
CA ASN A 391 -4.83 3.50 6.17
C ASN A 391 -3.94 3.15 4.97
N ILE A 392 -3.47 4.18 4.25
CA ILE A 392 -2.60 4.01 3.08
C ILE A 392 -1.24 3.45 3.49
N ALA A 393 -0.67 3.91 4.62
CA ALA A 393 0.59 3.35 5.14
C ALA A 393 0.45 1.87 5.50
N VAL A 394 -0.62 1.49 6.19
CA VAL A 394 -0.90 0.08 6.57
C VAL A 394 -1.13 -0.77 5.32
N ARG A 395 -1.94 -0.32 4.36
CA ARG A 395 -2.21 -1.02 3.10
C ARG A 395 -0.95 -1.16 2.25
N PHE A 396 -0.10 -0.13 2.22
CA PHE A 396 1.20 -0.21 1.55
C PHE A 396 2.10 -1.29 2.18
N ILE A 397 2.18 -1.36 3.51
CA ILE A 397 2.92 -2.42 4.20
C ILE A 397 2.32 -3.80 3.90
N LEU A 398 0.99 -3.95 3.88
CA LEU A 398 0.34 -5.21 3.50
C LEU A 398 0.71 -5.63 2.07
N THR A 399 0.72 -4.69 1.13
CA THR A 399 1.13 -4.94 -0.26
C THR A 399 2.62 -5.30 -0.35
N ARG A 400 3.48 -4.67 0.45
CA ARG A 400 4.90 -5.07 0.55
C ARG A 400 5.06 -6.48 1.13
N LEU A 401 4.32 -6.80 2.20
CA LEU A 401 4.30 -8.14 2.78
C LEU A 401 3.82 -9.18 1.74
N PHE A 402 2.81 -8.85 0.95
CA PHE A 402 2.29 -9.74 -0.08
C PHE A 402 3.36 -10.15 -1.08
N PHE A 403 4.07 -9.18 -1.66
CA PHE A 403 5.15 -9.47 -2.61
C PHE A 403 6.34 -10.13 -1.93
N PHE A 404 6.62 -9.78 -0.68
CA PHE A 404 7.69 -10.39 0.09
C PHE A 404 7.46 -11.89 0.33
N LEU A 405 6.23 -12.29 0.64
CA LEU A 405 5.83 -13.70 0.76
C LEU A 405 5.82 -14.39 -0.61
N SER A 406 5.24 -13.75 -1.63
CA SER A 406 5.08 -14.32 -2.97
C SER A 406 6.41 -14.59 -3.68
N THR A 407 7.48 -13.88 -3.32
CA THR A 407 8.82 -14.07 -3.87
C THR A 407 9.64 -15.14 -3.14
N GLY A 408 9.11 -15.74 -2.07
CA GLY A 408 9.86 -16.69 -1.25
C GLY A 408 11.00 -16.06 -0.44
N GLN A 409 11.08 -14.72 -0.37
CA GLN A 409 12.12 -14.01 0.40
C GLN A 409 11.95 -14.15 1.92
N TRP A 410 10.85 -14.76 2.37
CA TRP A 410 10.55 -14.98 3.78
C TRP A 410 11.56 -15.84 4.53
N HIS A 411 12.41 -16.64 3.86
CA HIS A 411 13.27 -17.63 4.52
C HIS A 411 14.76 -17.28 4.68
N GLY A 412 15.25 -16.17 4.12
CA GLY A 412 16.65 -15.76 4.31
C GLY A 412 16.89 -14.91 5.56
N GLY A 413 17.52 -15.47 6.61
CA GLY A 413 18.26 -14.80 7.71
C GLY A 413 17.64 -13.57 8.41
N ARG A 414 17.60 -13.58 9.76
CA ARG A 414 17.05 -12.51 10.61
C ARG A 414 17.68 -11.11 10.49
N GLU A 415 18.76 -10.93 9.73
CA GLU A 415 19.37 -9.60 9.49
C GLU A 415 18.63 -8.80 8.41
N ARG A 416 17.30 -8.72 8.51
CA ARG A 416 16.51 -7.99 7.52
C ARG A 416 16.45 -6.51 7.84
N ALA A 417 16.59 -5.74 6.78
CA ALA A 417 16.29 -4.33 6.70
C ALA A 417 14.90 -4.02 7.25
N CYS A 418 14.84 -3.45 8.45
CA CYS A 418 13.66 -2.75 8.91
C CYS A 418 13.45 -1.54 8.01
N ALA A 419 12.36 -1.51 7.26
CA ALA A 419 12.00 -0.36 6.45
C ALA A 419 10.90 0.46 7.12
N THR A 420 10.88 1.77 6.86
CA THR A 420 9.97 2.70 7.56
C THR A 420 9.15 3.52 6.58
N VAL A 421 7.83 3.50 6.73
CA VAL A 421 6.92 4.45 6.05
C VAL A 421 6.96 5.77 6.80
N LEU A 422 7.54 6.80 6.19
CA LEU A 422 7.75 8.12 6.78
C LEU A 422 6.58 9.07 6.54
N ASP A 423 5.91 8.96 5.40
CA ASP A 423 4.83 9.86 4.99
C ASP A 423 3.92 9.23 3.93
N ALA A 424 2.68 9.68 3.85
CA ALA A 424 1.75 9.39 2.76
C ALA A 424 1.01 10.67 2.37
N GLN A 425 1.01 11.02 1.08
CA GLN A 425 0.39 12.24 0.57
C GLN A 425 -0.56 11.91 -0.57
N GLU A 426 -1.79 12.39 -0.50
CA GLU A 426 -2.74 12.28 -1.62
C GLU A 426 -2.28 13.21 -2.75
N ILE A 427 -2.11 12.65 -3.96
CA ILE A 427 -1.68 13.39 -5.16
C ILE A 427 -2.86 13.60 -6.10
N ILE A 428 -3.66 12.54 -6.30
CA ILE A 428 -4.92 12.60 -7.02
C ILE A 428 -5.99 12.05 -6.09
N THR A 429 -7.00 12.88 -5.83
CA THR A 429 -8.04 12.58 -4.85
C THR A 429 -8.74 11.26 -5.15
N GLY A 430 -8.71 10.33 -4.20
CA GLY A 430 -9.36 9.03 -4.32
C GLY A 430 -8.62 7.99 -5.19
N GLU A 431 -7.43 8.30 -5.72
CA GLU A 431 -6.80 7.47 -6.77
C GLU A 431 -5.32 7.22 -6.59
N VAL A 432 -4.50 8.26 -6.43
CA VAL A 432 -3.02 8.14 -6.43
C VAL A 432 -2.44 8.83 -5.21
N TRP A 433 -1.59 8.11 -4.51
CA TRP A 433 -0.88 8.56 -3.33
C TRP A 433 0.62 8.52 -3.57
N LYS A 434 1.36 9.37 -2.87
CA LYS A 434 2.81 9.34 -2.79
C LYS A 434 3.24 8.89 -1.40
N ILE A 435 4.05 7.85 -1.33
CA ILE A 435 4.59 7.28 -0.10
C ILE A 435 6.05 7.64 0.01
N LYS A 436 6.45 8.28 1.11
CA LYS A 436 7.86 8.44 1.46
C LYS A 436 8.30 7.26 2.29
N TYR A 437 9.25 6.50 1.77
CA TYR A 437 9.67 5.22 2.31
C TYR A 437 11.17 5.21 2.53
N ARG A 438 11.60 4.79 3.72
CA ARG A 438 13.01 4.62 4.07
C ARG A 438 13.36 3.14 4.03
N SER A 439 14.17 2.74 3.07
CA SER A 439 14.87 1.46 3.09
C SER A 439 16.20 1.61 3.86
N GLN A 440 16.95 0.50 4.02
CA GLN A 440 18.31 0.56 4.57
C GLN A 440 19.24 1.46 3.75
N ALA A 441 19.05 1.48 2.42
CA ALA A 441 19.97 2.14 1.51
C ALA A 441 19.60 3.61 1.24
N SER A 442 18.31 3.95 1.27
CA SER A 442 17.86 5.28 0.83
C SER A 442 16.47 5.63 1.32
N ILE A 443 16.14 6.92 1.24
CA ILE A 443 14.76 7.40 1.32
C ILE A 443 14.29 7.61 -0.11
N GLN A 444 13.13 7.05 -0.43
CA GLN A 444 12.52 7.09 -1.76
C GLN A 444 11.09 7.57 -1.64
N ASP A 445 10.62 8.36 -2.61
CA ASP A 445 9.20 8.64 -2.77
C ASP A 445 8.65 7.71 -3.86
N MET A 446 7.51 7.07 -3.61
CA MET A 446 6.87 6.12 -4.53
C MET A 446 5.43 6.57 -4.79
N PHE A 447 4.99 6.54 -6.04
CA PHE A 447 3.58 6.67 -6.35
C PHE A 447 2.89 5.31 -6.23
N VAL A 448 1.75 5.28 -5.55
CA VAL A 448 0.94 4.08 -5.31
C VAL A 448 -0.52 4.33 -5.62
N LEU A 449 -1.26 3.27 -5.99
CA LEU A 449 -2.71 3.34 -6.14
C LEU A 449 -3.40 3.36 -4.77
N GLU A 450 -4.42 4.19 -4.57
CA GLU A 450 -5.19 4.22 -3.33
C GLU A 450 -5.78 2.84 -2.99
N SER A 451 -6.41 2.22 -4.00
CA SER A 451 -7.19 1.00 -3.83
C SER A 451 -6.36 -0.22 -3.41
N THR A 452 -5.16 -0.37 -3.98
CA THR A 452 -4.32 -1.58 -3.79
C THR A 452 -2.98 -1.27 -3.10
N CYS A 453 -2.57 0.00 -3.05
CA CYS A 453 -1.22 0.44 -2.67
C CYS A 453 -0.10 -0.24 -3.46
N GLU A 454 -0.40 -0.78 -4.64
CA GLU A 454 0.63 -1.20 -5.58
C GLU A 454 1.39 0.01 -6.10
N VAL A 455 2.71 -0.14 -6.22
CA VAL A 455 3.60 0.89 -6.74
C VAL A 455 3.36 1.02 -8.25
N ILE A 456 3.16 2.25 -8.71
CA ILE A 456 3.03 2.59 -10.15
C ILE A 456 4.28 3.25 -10.71
N GLY A 457 5.22 3.67 -9.85
CA GLY A 457 6.53 4.18 -10.22
C GLY A 457 7.19 4.95 -9.08
N GLN A 458 8.50 5.21 -9.20
CA GLN A 458 9.23 6.04 -8.24
C GLN A 458 9.05 7.53 -8.58
N ALA A 459 8.74 8.33 -7.57
CA ALA A 459 8.81 9.78 -7.67
C ALA A 459 10.28 10.17 -7.51
N GLU A 460 10.93 10.62 -8.59
CA GLU A 460 12.30 11.11 -8.48
C GLU A 460 12.36 12.31 -7.53
N ILE A 461 13.09 12.15 -6.44
CA ILE A 461 13.44 13.24 -5.53
C ILE A 461 14.96 13.35 -5.57
N THR A 462 15.50 14.22 -6.41
CA THR A 462 16.81 14.79 -6.12
C THR A 462 16.77 16.29 -6.34
N PRO A 463 16.58 17.08 -5.27
CA PRO A 463 16.80 18.52 -5.33
C PRO A 463 18.28 18.76 -5.66
N GLY A 464 18.56 19.25 -6.88
CA GLY A 464 19.91 19.64 -7.33
C GLY A 464 20.38 19.04 -8.66
N THR A 465 19.74 17.98 -9.17
CA THR A 465 20.19 17.33 -10.43
C THR A 465 19.47 17.96 -11.63
N PRO A 466 20.16 18.47 -12.68
CA PRO A 466 19.52 19.11 -13.83
C PRO A 466 18.51 18.18 -14.54
N ALA A 467 17.38 18.75 -14.96
CA ALA A 467 16.17 18.04 -15.43
C ALA A 467 16.33 17.18 -16.70
N ILE A 468 17.49 17.19 -17.36
CA ILE A 468 17.65 16.68 -18.73
C ILE A 468 18.01 15.18 -18.77
N ALA A 469 18.39 14.57 -17.65
CA ALA A 469 18.73 13.13 -17.56
C ALA A 469 17.83 12.33 -16.60
N ARG A 470 16.66 12.88 -16.29
CA ARG A 470 15.69 12.31 -15.33
C ARG A 470 14.78 11.30 -16.02
N SER A 471 15.25 10.07 -16.17
CA SER A 471 14.37 8.96 -16.52
C SER A 471 13.60 8.57 -15.27
N SER A 472 12.47 9.24 -15.02
CA SER A 472 11.54 8.78 -14.00
C SER A 472 11.21 7.31 -14.27
N ASP A 473 11.39 6.43 -13.29
CA ASP A 473 10.93 5.04 -13.33
C ASP A 473 9.39 4.92 -13.36
N LEU A 474 8.69 6.05 -13.48
CA LEU A 474 7.27 6.14 -13.74
C LEU A 474 6.98 6.00 -15.24
N ARG A 475 6.04 5.12 -15.57
CA ARG A 475 5.55 4.93 -16.95
C ARG A 475 5.06 6.26 -17.53
N VAL A 476 5.36 6.53 -18.80
CA VAL A 476 5.07 7.82 -19.45
C VAL A 476 3.59 8.20 -19.41
N ASP A 477 2.69 7.23 -19.59
CA ASP A 477 1.24 7.46 -19.50
C ASP A 477 0.76 7.73 -18.07
N TRP A 478 1.37 7.11 -17.04
CA TRP A 478 1.11 7.44 -15.65
C TRP A 478 1.58 8.86 -15.31
N ALA A 479 2.77 9.25 -15.79
CA ALA A 479 3.26 10.61 -15.64
C ALA A 479 2.31 11.62 -16.31
N ALA A 480 1.90 11.35 -17.56
CA ALA A 480 0.95 12.18 -18.29
C ALA A 480 -0.43 12.26 -17.61
N TYR A 481 -0.90 11.17 -17.01
CA TYR A 481 -2.15 11.14 -16.25
C TYR A 481 -2.10 12.00 -15.01
N ILE A 482 -1.04 11.83 -14.20
CA ILE A 482 -0.84 12.62 -12.98
C ILE A 482 -0.71 14.09 -13.32
N GLU A 483 0.11 14.44 -14.32
CA GLU A 483 0.27 15.81 -14.79
C GLU A 483 -1.04 16.41 -15.30
N SER A 484 -1.80 15.67 -16.13
CA SER A 484 -3.10 16.11 -16.63
C SER A 484 -4.10 16.36 -15.50
N LYS A 485 -4.10 15.54 -14.45
CA LYS A 485 -5.00 15.70 -13.30
C LYS A 485 -4.59 16.85 -12.39
N LEU A 486 -3.29 17.08 -12.19
CA LEU A 486 -2.80 18.20 -11.40
C LEU A 486 -2.99 19.55 -12.10
N ASN A 487 -2.90 19.58 -13.43
CA ASN A 487 -3.07 20.80 -14.23
C ASN A 487 -4.54 21.12 -14.56
N ALA A 488 -5.48 20.19 -14.32
CA ALA A 488 -6.89 20.41 -14.56
C ALA A 488 -7.42 21.53 -13.64
N PRO A 489 -8.04 22.59 -14.17
CA PRO A 489 -8.56 23.68 -13.35
C PRO A 489 -9.63 23.15 -12.40
N ARG A 490 -9.46 23.39 -11.10
CA ARG A 490 -10.38 22.94 -10.02
C ARG A 490 -11.85 23.38 -10.20
N GLN A 491 -12.11 24.33 -11.10
CA GLN A 491 -13.43 24.92 -11.34
C GLN A 491 -14.10 24.43 -12.62
N ALA A 492 -13.42 23.61 -13.45
CA ALA A 492 -14.10 22.95 -14.55
C ALA A 492 -15.15 22.01 -13.96
N SER A 493 -16.39 22.21 -14.38
CA SER A 493 -17.57 21.46 -13.93
C SER A 493 -17.31 19.95 -13.91
N ASP A 494 -18.03 19.25 -13.02
CA ASP A 494 -17.97 17.80 -12.73
C ASP A 494 -18.09 16.86 -13.96
N VAL A 495 -18.30 17.43 -15.14
CA VAL A 495 -18.58 16.75 -16.42
C VAL A 495 -17.35 16.00 -16.96
N ASP A 496 -16.13 16.48 -16.74
CA ASP A 496 -14.91 15.89 -17.33
C ASP A 496 -13.98 15.19 -16.31
N ASN A 497 -14.43 14.93 -15.08
CA ASN A 497 -13.60 14.28 -14.08
C ASN A 497 -13.52 12.75 -14.29
N THR A 498 -12.89 12.36 -15.39
CA THR A 498 -12.58 10.96 -15.76
C THR A 498 -11.82 10.27 -14.64
N ARG A 499 -12.44 9.30 -13.98
CA ARG A 499 -11.78 8.56 -12.88
C ARG A 499 -10.81 7.52 -13.44
N LEU A 500 -9.90 7.04 -12.61
CA LEU A 500 -8.93 6.02 -13.00
C LEU A 500 -9.61 4.78 -13.60
N LEU A 501 -10.69 4.31 -12.98
CA LEU A 501 -11.49 3.18 -13.47
C LEU A 501 -12.18 3.43 -14.82
N ASP A 502 -12.29 4.67 -15.30
CA ASP A 502 -12.79 4.99 -16.64
C ASP A 502 -11.72 4.78 -17.73
N ASN A 503 -10.48 4.52 -17.30
CA ASN A 503 -9.37 4.09 -18.14
C ASN A 503 -9.23 2.55 -18.19
N LEU A 504 -10.09 1.82 -17.49
CA LEU A 504 -10.12 0.37 -17.52
C LEU A 504 -10.73 -0.14 -18.84
N HIS A 505 -10.05 -1.08 -19.48
CA HIS A 505 -10.54 -1.83 -20.62
C HIS A 505 -10.86 -3.25 -20.18
N TRP A 506 -12.07 -3.72 -20.47
CA TRP A 506 -12.53 -5.07 -20.15
C TRP A 506 -13.48 -5.55 -21.27
N PRO A 507 -13.56 -6.86 -21.56
CA PRO A 507 -14.54 -7.40 -22.51
C PRO A 507 -15.96 -7.46 -21.90
N ASN A 508 -16.97 -7.81 -22.71
CA ASN A 508 -18.34 -8.08 -22.27
C ASN A 508 -19.02 -6.91 -21.52
N HIS A 509 -18.97 -5.71 -22.09
CA HIS A 509 -19.55 -4.50 -21.49
C HIS A 509 -21.07 -4.57 -21.29
N GLU A 510 -21.75 -5.49 -21.97
CA GLU A 510 -23.18 -5.76 -21.83
C GLU A 510 -23.54 -6.28 -20.43
N GLU A 511 -22.73 -7.18 -19.86
CA GLU A 511 -22.97 -7.82 -18.57
C GLU A 511 -22.19 -7.16 -17.42
N TYR A 512 -21.02 -6.58 -17.72
CA TYR A 512 -20.11 -6.05 -16.70
C TYR A 512 -19.93 -4.53 -16.80
N SER A 513 -19.93 -3.86 -15.66
CA SER A 513 -19.56 -2.46 -15.50
C SER A 513 -18.23 -2.39 -14.76
N LYS A 514 -17.18 -1.91 -15.44
CA LYS A 514 -15.80 -1.84 -14.91
C LYS A 514 -15.31 -3.21 -14.39
N GLY A 515 -15.63 -4.27 -15.13
CA GLY A 515 -15.29 -5.64 -14.75
C GLY A 515 -16.17 -6.27 -13.66
N ILE A 516 -17.23 -5.60 -13.20
CA ILE A 516 -18.11 -6.09 -12.13
C ILE A 516 -19.52 -6.33 -12.68
N SER A 517 -20.10 -7.50 -12.37
CA SER A 517 -21.43 -7.92 -12.83
C SER A 517 -22.50 -6.87 -12.49
N LYS A 518 -23.19 -6.36 -13.53
CA LYS A 518 -24.26 -5.37 -13.38
C LYS A 518 -25.43 -5.91 -12.56
N LEU A 519 -25.72 -7.20 -12.69
CA LEU A 519 -26.78 -7.85 -11.92
C LEU A 519 -26.42 -7.91 -10.43
N TRP A 520 -25.17 -8.25 -10.11
CA TRP A 520 -24.72 -8.28 -8.73
C TRP A 520 -24.70 -6.89 -8.11
N LEU A 521 -24.20 -5.87 -8.82
CA LEU A 521 -24.24 -4.47 -8.34
C LEU A 521 -25.66 -4.04 -7.94
N LYS A 522 -26.67 -4.33 -8.76
CA LYS A 522 -28.08 -4.03 -8.46
C LYS A 522 -28.59 -4.76 -7.21
N ARG A 523 -28.17 -6.01 -6.97
CA ARG A 523 -28.54 -6.76 -5.76
C ARG A 523 -27.89 -6.16 -4.53
N THR A 524 -26.61 -5.85 -4.63
CA THR A 524 -25.77 -5.38 -3.53
C THR A 524 -26.08 -3.94 -3.12
N GLU A 525 -26.68 -3.12 -3.99
CA GLU A 525 -27.19 -1.78 -3.63
C GLU A 525 -28.22 -1.81 -2.48
N ASN A 526 -28.98 -2.89 -2.35
CA ASN A 526 -29.98 -3.05 -1.29
C ASN A 526 -29.41 -3.61 0.02
N GLU A 527 -28.11 -3.93 0.09
CA GLU A 527 -27.46 -4.50 1.28
C GLU A 527 -26.92 -3.44 2.26
N GLY A 528 -27.20 -2.15 2.03
CA GLY A 528 -26.74 -1.07 2.90
C GLY A 528 -25.21 -0.95 3.00
N THR A 529 -24.68 -0.84 4.21
CA THR A 529 -23.24 -0.68 4.49
C THR A 529 -22.42 -1.88 4.00
N SER A 530 -22.93 -3.10 4.21
CA SER A 530 -22.32 -4.33 3.67
C SER A 530 -22.16 -4.27 2.16
N GLY A 531 -23.18 -3.77 1.47
CA GLY A 531 -23.14 -3.65 0.02
C GLY A 531 -22.07 -2.69 -0.49
N ILE A 532 -21.91 -1.55 0.20
CA ILE A 532 -20.86 -0.57 -0.10
C ILE A 532 -19.48 -1.21 0.08
N VAL A 533 -19.25 -1.94 1.17
CA VAL A 533 -17.95 -2.57 1.45
C VAL A 533 -17.65 -3.67 0.45
N LYS A 534 -18.62 -4.51 0.09
CA LYS A 534 -18.47 -5.50 -0.98
C LYS A 534 -18.09 -4.86 -2.32
N ARG A 535 -18.72 -3.74 -2.66
CA ARG A 535 -18.40 -2.98 -3.89
C ARG A 535 -16.97 -2.44 -3.88
N ILE A 536 -16.51 -1.93 -2.73
CA ILE A 536 -15.12 -1.48 -2.57
C ILE A 536 -14.15 -2.65 -2.75
N VAL A 537 -14.39 -3.79 -2.09
CA VAL A 537 -13.56 -4.99 -2.22
C VAL A 537 -13.52 -5.50 -3.67
N ALA A 538 -14.66 -5.50 -4.37
CA ALA A 538 -14.74 -5.85 -5.79
C ALA A 538 -13.87 -4.93 -6.66
N GLN A 539 -13.91 -3.62 -6.42
CA GLN A 539 -13.07 -2.65 -7.16
C GLN A 539 -11.59 -2.81 -6.86
N ARG A 540 -11.22 -3.11 -5.61
CA ARG A 540 -9.83 -3.40 -5.22
C ARG A 540 -9.33 -4.64 -5.95
N TYR A 541 -10.11 -5.72 -5.98
CA TYR A 541 -9.77 -6.94 -6.72
C TYR A 541 -9.60 -6.67 -8.22
N VAL A 542 -10.54 -5.93 -8.84
CA VAL A 542 -10.44 -5.55 -10.26
C VAL A 542 -9.13 -4.84 -10.54
N LEU A 543 -8.72 -3.89 -9.70
CA LEU A 543 -7.46 -3.16 -9.88
C LEU A 543 -6.22 -4.03 -9.62
N ALA A 544 -6.28 -4.94 -8.64
CA ALA A 544 -5.22 -5.90 -8.35
C ALA A 544 -5.03 -6.95 -9.47
N CYS A 545 -6.06 -7.18 -10.28
CA CYS A 545 -6.04 -8.09 -11.42
C CYS A 545 -5.81 -7.40 -12.78
N VAL A 546 -5.54 -6.09 -12.79
CA VAL A 546 -5.12 -5.41 -14.02
C VAL A 546 -3.79 -6.00 -14.46
N ILE A 547 -3.68 -6.35 -15.74
CA ILE A 547 -2.43 -6.86 -16.31
C ILE A 547 -1.35 -5.80 -16.09
N SER A 548 -0.34 -6.15 -15.30
CA SER A 548 0.83 -5.30 -15.13
C SER A 548 1.56 -5.20 -16.47
N ASN A 549 1.91 -3.97 -16.86
CA ASN A 549 2.75 -3.71 -18.02
C ASN A 549 4.20 -4.11 -17.77
N ARG A 550 4.49 -5.32 -17.26
CA ARG A 550 5.85 -5.72 -16.95
C ARG A 550 6.58 -6.05 -18.25
N GLN A 551 7.76 -5.46 -18.44
CA GLN A 551 8.65 -5.91 -19.50
C GLN A 551 9.38 -7.15 -19.00
N ASP A 552 9.21 -8.28 -19.70
CA ASP A 552 10.10 -9.43 -19.54
C ASP A 552 11.50 -9.01 -19.99
N LEU A 553 12.31 -8.58 -19.03
CA LEU A 553 13.77 -8.52 -19.14
C LEU A 553 14.38 -9.93 -19.23
N LEU A 554 13.71 -10.86 -19.92
CA LEU A 554 14.28 -12.15 -20.33
C LEU A 554 15.31 -11.98 -21.47
N GLY A 555 15.61 -10.74 -21.87
CA GLY A 555 16.77 -10.38 -22.69
C GLY A 555 18.10 -10.43 -21.91
N GLY A 556 18.53 -11.62 -21.52
CA GLY A 556 19.94 -12.05 -21.61
C GLY A 556 21.00 -11.55 -20.62
N ASP A 557 21.07 -10.27 -20.23
CA ASP A 557 22.37 -9.71 -19.76
C ASP A 557 22.39 -9.02 -18.38
N THR A 558 21.28 -9.01 -17.63
CA THR A 558 21.21 -8.32 -16.33
C THR A 558 21.78 -9.12 -15.14
N LEU A 559 22.50 -10.22 -15.40
CA LEU A 559 23.00 -11.16 -14.39
C LEU A 559 24.16 -10.60 -13.53
N LEU A 560 24.68 -9.41 -13.84
CA LEU A 560 25.80 -8.79 -13.12
C LEU A 560 25.43 -7.58 -12.26
N ARG A 561 24.18 -7.11 -12.24
CA ARG A 561 23.75 -6.06 -11.30
C ARG A 561 23.25 -6.67 -9.99
N GLY A 562 24.11 -7.46 -9.35
CA GLY A 562 23.86 -8.23 -8.13
C GLY A 562 23.85 -7.42 -6.83
N GLN A 563 23.40 -6.17 -6.83
CA GLN A 563 23.25 -5.39 -5.59
C GLN A 563 21.90 -4.69 -5.54
N CYS A 564 20.95 -5.37 -4.90
CA CYS A 564 20.01 -4.79 -3.93
C CYS A 564 19.20 -3.55 -4.33
N SER A 565 18.85 -3.34 -5.59
CA SER A 565 17.79 -2.38 -5.94
C SER A 565 16.45 -3.11 -5.91
N ASP A 566 15.90 -3.24 -4.70
CA ASP A 566 14.49 -3.39 -4.37
C ASP A 566 13.60 -3.91 -5.52
N LEU A 567 13.36 -5.23 -5.56
CA LEU A 567 12.49 -5.88 -6.54
C LEU A 567 11.03 -5.44 -6.33
N PHE A 568 10.67 -4.27 -6.86
CA PHE A 568 9.30 -3.78 -6.86
C PHE A 568 8.53 -4.51 -7.97
N TYR A 569 7.56 -5.34 -7.59
CA TYR A 569 6.48 -5.72 -8.48
C TYR A 569 5.62 -4.48 -8.66
N SER A 570 5.90 -3.77 -9.74
CA SER A 570 5.35 -2.46 -10.01
C SER A 570 4.55 -2.53 -11.31
N ILE A 571 3.42 -1.83 -11.36
CA ILE A 571 2.65 -1.60 -12.60
C ILE A 571 3.45 -0.70 -13.58
N SER A 572 4.64 -0.24 -13.16
CA SER A 572 5.53 0.72 -13.83
C SER A 572 6.35 0.21 -15.01
N GLY A 573 6.12 -0.99 -15.55
CA GLY A 573 6.92 -1.42 -16.70
C GLY A 573 6.57 -0.67 -18.01
N SER A 574 7.09 -1.11 -19.15
CA SER A 574 7.00 -0.34 -20.40
C SER A 574 5.55 -0.14 -20.86
N PHE A 575 5.28 1.02 -21.46
CA PHE A 575 3.94 1.33 -21.97
C PHE A 575 3.50 0.28 -23.01
N ARG A 576 2.31 -0.27 -22.82
CA ARG A 576 1.62 -1.13 -23.79
C ARG A 576 0.18 -0.65 -23.97
N THR A 577 -0.34 -0.85 -25.17
CA THR A 577 -1.74 -0.62 -25.50
C THR A 577 -2.62 -1.72 -24.90
N ALA A 578 -3.93 -1.47 -24.80
CA ALA A 578 -4.88 -2.46 -24.32
C ALA A 578 -4.82 -3.78 -25.11
N ASN A 579 -4.67 -3.68 -26.42
CA ASN A 579 -4.58 -4.85 -27.31
C ASN A 579 -3.29 -5.64 -27.10
N GLU A 580 -2.16 -4.97 -26.89
CA GLU A 580 -0.88 -5.65 -26.64
C GLU A 580 -0.87 -6.35 -25.28
N MET A 581 -1.40 -5.71 -24.22
CA MET A 581 -1.59 -6.37 -22.93
C MET A 581 -2.49 -7.60 -23.04
N ALA A 582 -3.61 -7.48 -23.76
CA ALA A 582 -4.51 -8.61 -23.98
C ALA A 582 -3.85 -9.73 -24.82
N GLN A 583 -3.04 -9.39 -25.82
CA GLN A 583 -2.31 -10.38 -26.63
C GLN A 583 -1.26 -11.11 -25.80
N GLU A 584 -0.45 -10.39 -25.03
CA GLU A 584 0.56 -10.96 -24.14
C GLU A 584 -0.08 -11.90 -23.11
N PHE A 585 -1.19 -11.49 -22.50
CA PHE A 585 -1.92 -12.33 -21.56
C PHE A 585 -2.40 -13.64 -22.19
N ASN A 586 -2.78 -13.59 -23.47
CA ASN A 586 -3.16 -14.76 -24.25
C ASN A 586 -1.95 -15.56 -24.81
N GLY A 587 -0.73 -15.25 -24.37
CA GLY A 587 0.50 -15.91 -24.83
C GLY A 587 0.85 -15.64 -26.30
N ARG A 588 0.30 -14.58 -26.90
CA ARG A 588 0.59 -14.19 -28.28
C ARG A 588 1.73 -13.18 -28.30
N PRO A 589 2.71 -13.31 -29.22
CA PRO A 589 3.78 -12.33 -29.34
C PRO A 589 3.20 -10.96 -29.69
N ALA A 590 3.66 -9.91 -29.01
CA ALA A 590 3.24 -8.55 -29.30
C ALA A 590 3.69 -8.19 -30.72
N LEU A 591 2.74 -7.84 -31.59
CA LEU A 591 3.06 -7.25 -32.89
C LEU A 591 3.63 -5.85 -32.63
N VAL A 592 4.95 -5.72 -32.73
CA VAL A 592 5.65 -4.44 -32.57
C VAL A 592 5.35 -3.57 -33.78
N LEU A 593 4.25 -2.82 -33.71
CA LEU A 593 3.96 -1.77 -34.70
C LEU A 593 4.74 -0.50 -34.30
N PRO A 594 5.35 0.22 -35.26
CA PRO A 594 5.94 1.53 -35.00
C PRO A 594 4.89 2.45 -34.39
N ARG A 595 5.21 3.07 -33.26
CA ARG A 595 4.24 3.89 -32.51
C ARG A 595 4.51 5.37 -32.69
N ASP A 596 3.45 6.11 -33.02
CA ASP A 596 3.41 7.56 -32.84
C ASP A 596 3.26 7.88 -31.35
N SER A 597 4.21 8.64 -30.81
CA SER A 597 4.52 8.76 -29.38
C SER A 597 3.54 9.58 -28.51
N LYS A 598 2.25 9.67 -28.86
CA LYS A 598 1.28 10.49 -28.10
C LYS A 598 0.31 9.65 -27.28
N ALA A 599 0.83 8.82 -26.38
CA ALA A 599 -0.01 8.14 -25.39
C ALA A 599 -0.49 9.18 -24.34
N LYS A 600 -1.72 9.68 -24.49
CA LYS A 600 -2.32 10.64 -23.54
C LYS A 600 -3.11 9.99 -22.40
N LYS A 601 -3.41 8.69 -22.49
CA LYS A 601 -4.31 7.97 -21.59
C LYS A 601 -3.60 6.78 -20.96
N VAL A 602 -3.78 6.58 -19.66
CA VAL A 602 -3.33 5.35 -18.97
C VAL A 602 -4.09 4.18 -19.56
N ASN A 603 -3.39 3.12 -19.95
CA ASN A 603 -4.06 1.89 -20.35
C ASN A 603 -4.05 0.90 -19.17
N LEU A 604 -5.24 0.46 -18.77
CA LEU A 604 -5.46 -0.61 -17.81
C LEU A 604 -6.31 -1.68 -18.49
N VAL A 605 -5.93 -2.96 -18.39
CA VAL A 605 -6.70 -4.07 -18.99
C VAL A 605 -7.04 -5.11 -17.93
N LEU A 606 -8.33 -5.48 -17.86
CA LEU A 606 -8.83 -6.57 -17.05
C LEU A 606 -9.21 -7.76 -17.94
N PRO A 607 -8.59 -8.94 -17.76
CA PRO A 607 -8.99 -10.16 -18.44
C PRO A 607 -10.40 -10.64 -18.07
N ALA A 608 -11.10 -11.29 -19.01
CA ALA A 608 -12.47 -11.79 -18.80
C ALA A 608 -12.62 -12.74 -17.60
N HIS A 609 -11.63 -13.61 -17.36
CA HIS A 609 -11.65 -14.56 -16.26
C HIS A 609 -11.41 -13.93 -14.88
N HIS A 610 -11.09 -12.63 -14.82
CA HIS A 610 -11.04 -11.83 -13.59
C HIS A 610 -12.26 -10.91 -13.43
N HIS A 611 -13.29 -11.04 -14.27
CA HIS A 611 -14.56 -10.37 -14.00
C HIS A 611 -15.17 -10.83 -12.69
N VAL A 612 -15.76 -9.91 -11.95
CA VAL A 612 -16.36 -10.17 -10.64
C VAL A 612 -17.84 -10.47 -10.80
N GLU A 613 -18.24 -11.69 -10.44
CA GLU A 613 -19.66 -12.08 -10.34
C GLU A 613 -20.26 -11.72 -8.99
N SER A 614 -19.50 -11.93 -7.91
CA SER A 614 -19.94 -11.61 -6.56
C SER A 614 -18.78 -11.58 -5.56
N VAL A 615 -18.99 -10.91 -4.44
CA VAL A 615 -18.06 -10.86 -3.29
C VAL A 615 -18.75 -11.36 -2.03
N HIS A 616 -18.07 -12.21 -1.29
CA HIS A 616 -18.59 -12.88 -0.09
C HIS A 616 -17.66 -12.69 1.11
N PHE A 617 -18.25 -12.49 2.28
CA PHE A 617 -17.56 -12.40 3.59
C PHE A 617 -17.82 -13.62 4.48
N ALA A 618 -18.52 -14.61 3.94
CA ALA A 618 -18.79 -15.90 4.56
C ALA A 618 -18.52 -17.01 3.54
N THR A 619 -18.13 -18.18 4.06
CA THR A 619 -18.01 -19.42 3.28
C THR A 619 -19.35 -19.84 2.70
N SER A 620 -19.33 -20.76 1.73
CA SER A 620 -20.54 -21.41 1.20
C SER A 620 -21.38 -22.13 2.28
N SER A 621 -20.76 -22.51 3.40
CA SER A 621 -21.43 -23.11 4.57
C SER A 621 -22.07 -22.08 5.51
N GLY A 622 -22.00 -20.78 5.20
CA GLY A 622 -22.53 -19.70 6.03
C GLY A 622 -21.62 -19.26 7.19
N ARG A 623 -20.47 -19.94 7.40
CA ARG A 623 -19.48 -19.53 8.41
C ARG A 623 -18.75 -18.26 7.96
N SER A 624 -18.61 -17.27 8.84
CA SER A 624 -17.86 -16.04 8.58
C SER A 624 -16.40 -16.32 8.23
N LEU A 625 -15.89 -15.64 7.21
CA LEU A 625 -14.47 -15.64 6.88
C LEU A 625 -13.70 -14.81 7.91
N HIS A 626 -12.40 -15.08 8.03
CA HIS A 626 -11.48 -14.20 8.75
C HIS A 626 -11.67 -12.74 8.26
N PRO A 627 -11.70 -11.73 9.13
CA PRO A 627 -12.02 -10.35 8.73
C PRO A 627 -11.12 -9.76 7.63
N ALA A 628 -9.87 -10.25 7.52
CA ALA A 628 -8.94 -9.89 6.45
C ALA A 628 -9.28 -10.46 5.06
N LEU A 629 -10.15 -11.48 4.99
CA LEU A 629 -10.37 -12.29 3.81
C LEU A 629 -11.76 -12.08 3.22
N ALA A 630 -11.83 -12.01 1.89
CA ALA A 630 -13.06 -12.15 1.14
C ALA A 630 -12.91 -13.24 0.07
N VAL A 631 -14.04 -13.78 -0.37
CA VAL A 631 -14.10 -14.65 -1.54
C VAL A 631 -14.68 -13.86 -2.71
N VAL A 632 -13.99 -13.86 -3.83
CA VAL A 632 -14.47 -13.31 -5.10
C VAL A 632 -14.85 -14.47 -6.01
N GLN A 633 -16.11 -14.51 -6.43
CA GLN A 633 -16.56 -15.38 -7.50
C GLN A 633 -16.24 -14.72 -8.84
N THR A 634 -15.55 -15.44 -9.71
CA THR A 634 -15.39 -15.08 -11.11
C THR A 634 -16.10 -16.09 -12.01
N PRO A 635 -16.25 -15.84 -13.33
CA PRO A 635 -16.79 -16.82 -14.26
C PRO A 635 -16.00 -18.14 -14.32
N ALA A 636 -14.70 -18.09 -13.98
CA ALA A 636 -13.81 -19.25 -14.06
C ALA A 636 -13.77 -20.04 -12.75
N ARG A 637 -13.58 -19.35 -11.61
CA ARG A 637 -13.40 -19.96 -10.28
C ARG A 637 -13.57 -18.98 -9.13
N GLU A 638 -13.56 -19.50 -7.91
CA GLU A 638 -13.48 -18.72 -6.68
C GLU A 638 -12.03 -18.35 -6.31
N TYR A 639 -11.84 -17.14 -5.79
CA TYR A 639 -10.56 -16.64 -5.29
C TYR A 639 -10.68 -16.16 -3.85
N TYR A 640 -9.72 -16.56 -3.01
CA TYR A 640 -9.55 -15.95 -1.69
C TYR A 640 -8.64 -14.74 -1.83
N ILE A 641 -9.09 -13.59 -1.33
CA ILE A 641 -8.39 -12.32 -1.48
C ILE A 641 -8.27 -11.58 -0.15
N LEU A 642 -7.27 -10.71 -0.03
CA LEU A 642 -7.18 -9.74 1.06
C LEU A 642 -8.16 -8.60 0.81
N ARG A 643 -9.06 -8.32 1.76
CA ARG A 643 -10.09 -7.26 1.64
C ARG A 643 -9.48 -5.87 1.42
N ASP A 644 -8.30 -5.63 1.97
CA ASP A 644 -7.72 -4.30 2.07
C ASP A 644 -7.10 -3.82 0.78
N ASN A 645 -6.55 -4.73 -0.04
CA ASN A 645 -5.89 -4.40 -1.29
C ASN A 645 -6.33 -5.25 -2.49
N GLY A 646 -7.22 -6.24 -2.30
CA GLY A 646 -7.75 -7.07 -3.38
C GLY A 646 -6.82 -8.18 -3.87
N MET A 647 -5.66 -8.38 -3.23
CA MET A 647 -4.67 -9.34 -3.71
C MET A 647 -5.06 -10.79 -3.41
N GLN A 648 -4.85 -11.68 -4.38
CA GLN A 648 -5.20 -13.10 -4.29
C GLN A 648 -4.22 -13.87 -3.38
N VAL A 649 -4.75 -14.54 -2.36
CA VAL A 649 -4.00 -15.36 -1.39
C VAL A 649 -4.42 -16.83 -1.42
N GLY A 650 -5.31 -17.21 -2.33
CA GLY A 650 -5.82 -18.56 -2.48
C GLY A 650 -6.81 -18.70 -3.64
N CYS A 651 -7.30 -19.91 -3.87
CA CYS A 651 -8.28 -20.22 -4.91
C CYS A 651 -9.24 -21.34 -4.47
N GLU A 652 -10.23 -21.64 -5.30
CA GLU A 652 -11.25 -22.66 -5.06
C GLU A 652 -10.64 -24.04 -4.71
N GLU A 653 -9.57 -24.43 -5.40
CA GLU A 653 -9.01 -25.78 -5.30
C GLU A 653 -8.15 -25.98 -4.04
N GLU A 654 -7.38 -24.96 -3.67
CA GLU A 654 -6.41 -25.02 -2.56
C GLU A 654 -6.93 -24.38 -1.27
N GLY A 655 -8.01 -23.60 -1.37
CA GLY A 655 -8.43 -22.70 -0.31
C GLY A 655 -7.44 -21.53 -0.17
N VAL A 656 -7.31 -21.00 1.04
CA VAL A 656 -6.24 -20.07 1.41
C VAL A 656 -4.90 -20.80 1.39
N ALA A 657 -3.92 -20.25 0.66
CA ALA A 657 -2.59 -20.83 0.53
C ALA A 657 -1.91 -20.97 1.90
N GLU A 658 -1.12 -22.03 2.09
CA GLU A 658 -0.57 -22.43 3.39
C GLU A 658 0.20 -21.30 4.09
N VAL A 659 1.07 -20.59 3.38
CA VAL A 659 1.82 -19.46 3.92
C VAL A 659 0.90 -18.35 4.45
N TRP A 660 -0.22 -18.10 3.77
CA TRP A 660 -1.19 -17.09 4.19
C TRP A 660 -2.06 -17.57 5.34
N ARG A 661 -2.37 -18.87 5.43
CA ARG A 661 -3.05 -19.43 6.60
C ARG A 661 -2.25 -19.24 7.88
N GLU A 662 -0.94 -19.45 7.80
CA GLU A 662 -0.03 -19.24 8.93
C GLU A 662 0.04 -17.75 9.30
N VAL A 663 0.22 -16.88 8.31
CA VAL A 663 0.34 -15.43 8.50
C VAL A 663 -0.95 -14.80 9.04
N ILE A 664 -2.11 -15.21 8.53
CA ILE A 664 -3.41 -14.66 8.90
C ILE A 664 -3.97 -15.35 10.16
N GLY A 665 -3.63 -16.62 10.38
CA GLY A 665 -4.21 -17.44 11.44
C GLY A 665 -5.62 -17.95 11.09
N CYS A 666 -5.82 -18.45 9.87
CA CYS A 666 -7.11 -18.96 9.41
C CYS A 666 -7.02 -20.40 8.87
N LYS A 667 -8.17 -21.05 8.74
CA LYS A 667 -8.31 -22.37 8.12
C LYS A 667 -8.20 -22.29 6.59
N ALA A 668 -8.13 -23.45 5.93
CA ALA A 668 -8.07 -23.54 4.47
C ALA A 668 -9.31 -22.95 3.78
N ASP A 669 -10.49 -23.08 4.38
CA ASP A 669 -11.72 -22.45 3.90
C ASP A 669 -11.81 -20.94 4.25
N GLY A 670 -10.74 -20.36 4.80
CA GLY A 670 -10.66 -18.96 5.21
C GLY A 670 -11.45 -18.61 6.47
N SER A 671 -12.09 -19.58 7.14
CA SER A 671 -12.73 -19.35 8.44
C SER A 671 -11.70 -19.21 9.57
N VAL A 672 -12.07 -18.52 10.65
CA VAL A 672 -11.25 -18.36 11.86
C VAL A 672 -11.06 -19.70 12.57
#